data_AF-A0A518CWT7-F1
#
_entry.id   AF-A0A518CWT7-F1
#
_cell.length_a   1.000
_cell.length_b   1.000
_cell.length_c   1.000
_cell.angle_alpha   90.00
_cell.angle_beta   90.00
_cell.angle_gamma   90.00
#
_symmetry.space_group_name_H-M   'P 1'
#
loop_
_entity.id
_entity.type
_entity.pdbx_description
1 polymer ?
#
loop_
_entity_poly.entity_id
_entity_poly.type
_entity_poly.pdbx_seq_one_letter_code
_entity_poly.pdbx_strand_id
1 'polypeptide(L)'
;MVRIPLTRRHALPAFALASLVGAYLGTVAPPPADSSGPARIIAWNDLGMHCIDPDFSVFSILPPFNTINAQVMVGGQLVTQAGAYTITYEAVADPDGSINSTSIGKTNFWDHVQALYGANPAPDTGLAGNSMPGLANVPQPAHFDPTWDWFQAEGIPITPYDDALAKNPYPLLRIVVRNSSGNEIASTVTVAPNSAEMECSRCHSSGGSPEARPDGGWVWNPTPVIDDHLNILKLHDRHLGEATYDAALVTTGYGAAGLYQGALAGQPVLCAACHGTNALPGTGLAGISPATEAMHGLHAGVRDETGTVLDDRVTRETCYSCHPGTQTQCLRGAMGHAIGADGDFAMHCQSCHGGLSDVGETGRVGWFDQPTCDNCHSGSATVNNGEIRYDTVFDLNGERRDAASALFATDADTPAAGFSLYRFSDGHGGLQCSACHGPPHAIAPTRWQNDDLQAEQLQGHVGTITECSVCHTGLEDNQLLSGPHGMHPSTAAWANGKHGDFAEANLSNCRACHGSNDRGTVLSLAQDTRSYSNEFGTRTYERGNLVGCYDCHDGPDGEHHTSNGRPVAQDLVESTPTDVPLQVAMSVTDPQPLVYRIVAQPLHGTVAFDGTGNVATYRAKAGYVGTDEFLYAAHDTKTDSNVATVSIDVTAPTCAGSIESYGHPCLNADGSMPTLRVTGCPSPGETIVLRLDGFIGGSVALIGFGASRGALEIVPECTLRLAGIAYDATPIVGLSGTGPGNGSAVLPLTIPALFGTATIHMQAFGFDPGLDWPFVGTNGVTVNVE
;
A
#
# COMPACT_ATOMS: atom_id res chain seq x y z
N MET A 1 -28.60 6.72 2.87
CA MET A 1 -27.61 5.71 3.28
C MET A 1 -28.13 5.01 4.52
N VAL A 2 -28.68 3.80 4.35
CA VAL A 2 -29.11 2.99 5.50
C VAL A 2 -27.86 2.28 5.99
N ARG A 3 -27.36 2.67 7.16
CA ARG A 3 -26.37 1.90 7.93
C ARG A 3 -26.89 0.47 7.96
N ILE A 4 -26.10 -0.52 7.51
CA ILE A 4 -26.30 -1.88 8.02
C ILE A 4 -26.16 -1.72 9.55
N PRO A 5 -27.18 -2.07 10.35
CA PRO A 5 -27.09 -1.92 11.79
C PRO A 5 -26.08 -2.95 12.29
N LEU A 6 -24.81 -2.58 12.32
CA LEU A 6 -23.76 -3.31 12.99
C LEU A 6 -23.98 -3.08 14.49
N THR A 7 -24.78 -3.94 15.12
CA THR A 7 -25.05 -3.85 16.55
C THR A 7 -24.00 -4.65 17.32
N ARG A 8 -23.17 -3.99 18.13
CA ARG A 8 -22.45 -4.68 19.20
C ARG A 8 -23.43 -4.99 20.32
N ARG A 9 -23.58 -6.27 20.70
CA ARG A 9 -23.79 -6.80 22.08
C ARG A 9 -24.27 -8.25 22.05
N HIS A 10 -23.40 -9.16 22.45
CA HIS A 10 -23.83 -10.33 23.21
C HIS A 10 -24.36 -9.86 24.57
N ALA A 11 -25.67 -9.74 24.70
CA ALA A 11 -26.31 -9.97 25.98
C ALA A 11 -26.44 -11.50 26.12
N LEU A 12 -25.54 -12.13 26.88
CA LEU A 12 -25.76 -13.51 27.33
C LEU A 12 -27.06 -13.56 28.16
N PRO A 13 -27.96 -14.52 27.95
CA PRO A 13 -29.15 -14.66 28.78
C PRO A 13 -28.73 -15.19 30.15
N ALA A 14 -28.95 -14.39 31.19
CA ALA A 14 -28.79 -14.84 32.57
C ALA A 14 -29.81 -15.94 32.89
N PHE A 15 -29.40 -17.21 32.80
CA PHE A 15 -30.12 -18.31 33.45
C PHE A 15 -29.74 -18.35 34.92
N ALA A 16 -30.75 -18.22 35.76
CA ALA A 16 -30.65 -18.25 37.21
C ALA A 16 -30.22 -19.64 37.72
N LEU A 17 -29.07 -19.69 38.39
CA LEU A 17 -28.80 -20.63 39.48
C LEU A 17 -27.94 -19.94 40.52
N ALA A 18 -28.58 -19.56 41.61
CA ALA A 18 -27.95 -19.03 42.81
C ALA A 18 -27.11 -20.11 43.49
N SER A 19 -25.86 -19.80 43.86
CA SER A 19 -25.23 -20.15 45.14
C SER A 19 -23.81 -19.55 45.26
N LEU A 20 -23.69 -18.52 46.11
CA LEU A 20 -22.59 -18.19 47.03
C LEU A 20 -21.14 -18.50 46.60
N VAL A 21 -20.44 -17.51 46.02
CA VAL A 21 -19.19 -16.92 46.56
C VAL A 21 -19.15 -15.45 46.10
N GLY A 22 -19.23 -14.51 47.04
CA GLY A 22 -19.05 -13.09 46.77
C GLY A 22 -17.65 -12.64 47.17
N ALA A 23 -16.99 -11.86 46.31
CA ALA A 23 -16.12 -10.73 46.67
C ALA A 23 -15.46 -10.10 45.42
N TYR A 24 -15.72 -8.81 45.22
CA TYR A 24 -14.96 -7.84 44.40
C TYR A 24 -14.83 -8.05 42.87
N LEU A 25 -15.93 -7.78 42.15
CA LEU A 25 -15.86 -7.11 40.85
C LEU A 25 -16.52 -5.75 41.03
N GLY A 26 -15.72 -4.75 41.40
CA GLY A 26 -16.15 -3.37 41.33
C GLY A 26 -16.27 -3.01 39.85
N THR A 27 -17.48 -2.72 39.38
CA THR A 27 -17.68 -2.00 38.13
C THR A 27 -17.05 -0.62 38.31
N VAL A 28 -15.85 -0.44 37.75
CA VAL A 28 -15.21 0.87 37.70
C VAL A 28 -16.11 1.76 36.87
N ALA A 29 -16.75 2.74 37.50
CA ALA A 29 -17.48 3.77 36.78
C ALA A 29 -16.51 4.47 35.80
N PRO A 30 -16.93 4.76 34.56
CA PRO A 30 -16.09 5.50 33.63
C PRO A 30 -15.67 6.83 34.26
N PRO A 31 -14.46 7.32 33.96
CA PRO A 31 -13.96 8.56 34.54
C PRO A 31 -14.93 9.71 34.18
N PRO A 32 -15.20 10.64 35.10
CA PRO A 32 -15.95 11.84 34.77
C PRO A 32 -15.25 12.61 33.65
N ALA A 33 -16.00 13.42 32.90
CA ALA A 33 -15.56 14.23 31.76
C ALA A 33 -14.41 15.23 32.03
N ASP A 34 -13.88 15.25 33.26
CA ASP A 34 -12.74 16.03 33.73
C ASP A 34 -11.77 15.13 34.54
N SER A 35 -11.40 13.94 34.04
CA SER A 35 -10.35 13.16 34.69
C SER A 35 -9.01 13.91 34.60
N SER A 36 -8.40 14.18 35.75
CA SER A 36 -7.08 14.78 35.86
C SER A 36 -6.01 13.73 35.49
N GLY A 37 -5.72 13.60 34.21
CA GLY A 37 -4.68 12.69 33.70
C GLY A 37 -4.19 13.11 32.32
N PRO A 38 -3.01 12.64 31.87
CA PRO A 38 -2.54 12.92 30.52
C PRO A 38 -3.53 12.35 29.50
N ALA A 39 -3.89 13.17 28.52
CA ALA A 39 -4.71 12.76 27.39
C ALA A 39 -3.83 12.24 26.25
N ARG A 40 -4.34 11.24 25.53
CA ARG A 40 -3.73 10.62 24.35
C ARG A 40 -4.80 10.35 23.32
N ILE A 41 -4.40 10.43 22.06
CA ILE A 41 -5.23 10.07 20.92
C ILE A 41 -4.41 9.21 19.97
N ILE A 42 -5.06 8.18 19.44
CA ILE A 42 -4.52 7.31 18.41
C ILE A 42 -5.55 7.26 17.29
N ALA A 43 -5.11 7.48 16.05
CA ALA A 43 -5.98 7.54 14.88
C ALA A 43 -5.47 6.66 13.75
N TRP A 44 -6.39 6.16 12.91
CA TRP A 44 -6.09 5.29 11.77
C TRP A 44 -7.14 5.42 10.67
N ASN A 45 -6.75 5.10 9.44
CA ASN A 45 -7.68 4.87 8.34
C ASN A 45 -8.37 3.48 8.49
N ASP A 46 -9.62 3.31 8.09
CA ASP A 46 -10.35 2.05 8.29
C ASP A 46 -9.89 0.85 7.43
N LEU A 47 -9.34 1.09 6.22
CA LEU A 47 -9.01 0.03 5.24
C LEU A 47 -7.51 -0.07 4.91
N GLY A 48 -6.73 0.91 5.33
CA GLY A 48 -5.35 1.17 4.92
C GLY A 48 -5.21 1.88 3.59
N MET A 49 -6.21 1.85 2.72
CA MET A 49 -6.25 2.57 1.44
C MET A 49 -7.69 2.63 0.94
N HIS A 50 -8.17 3.83 0.57
CA HIS A 50 -9.36 3.99 -0.26
C HIS A 50 -8.98 4.17 -1.72
N CYS A 51 -9.95 4.02 -2.61
CA CYS A 51 -9.78 4.25 -4.03
C CYS A 51 -10.79 5.28 -4.51
N ILE A 52 -10.46 5.97 -5.60
CA ILE A 52 -11.30 6.98 -6.26
C ILE A 52 -11.24 6.77 -7.77
N ASP A 53 -12.38 6.93 -8.45
CA ASP A 53 -12.36 7.00 -9.91
C ASP A 53 -11.64 8.29 -10.39
N PRO A 54 -10.74 8.19 -11.39
CA PRO A 54 -10.04 9.36 -11.92
C PRO A 54 -10.95 10.33 -12.69
N ASP A 55 -12.11 9.86 -13.17
CA ASP A 55 -13.11 10.64 -13.89
C ASP A 55 -14.53 10.12 -13.59
N PHE A 56 -15.49 11.04 -13.43
CA PHE A 56 -16.90 10.72 -13.12
C PHE A 56 -17.86 11.00 -14.28
N SER A 57 -17.36 11.37 -15.46
CA SER A 57 -18.19 11.80 -16.59
C SER A 57 -18.80 10.65 -17.40
N VAL A 58 -18.18 9.46 -17.34
CA VAL A 58 -18.61 8.26 -18.08
C VAL A 58 -19.29 7.25 -17.15
N PHE A 59 -18.58 6.78 -16.13
CA PHE A 59 -19.15 5.93 -15.09
C PHE A 59 -18.46 6.19 -13.74
N SER A 60 -19.00 5.59 -12.68
CA SER A 60 -18.31 5.50 -11.40
C SER A 60 -18.47 4.13 -10.73
N ILE A 61 -17.36 3.65 -10.17
CA ILE A 61 -17.28 2.51 -9.26
C ILE A 61 -17.20 3.01 -7.81
N LEU A 62 -16.33 4.00 -7.53
CA LEU A 62 -16.05 4.50 -6.20
C LEU A 62 -15.95 6.04 -6.15
N PRO A 63 -16.69 6.71 -5.25
CA PRO A 63 -16.58 8.16 -5.04
C PRO A 63 -15.26 8.52 -4.36
N PRO A 64 -14.88 9.81 -4.33
CA PRO A 64 -13.87 10.29 -3.39
C PRO A 64 -14.32 9.97 -1.97
N PHE A 65 -13.53 9.16 -1.25
CA PHE A 65 -13.91 8.67 0.05
C PHE A 65 -12.68 8.32 0.89
N ASN A 66 -12.75 8.60 2.18
CA ASN A 66 -11.83 8.10 3.19
C ASN A 66 -12.52 8.14 4.55
N THR A 67 -12.15 7.21 5.43
CA THR A 67 -12.64 7.19 6.81
C THR A 67 -11.47 7.22 7.77
N ILE A 68 -11.47 8.18 8.68
CA ILE A 68 -10.54 8.22 9.81
C ILE A 68 -11.31 7.88 11.09
N ASN A 69 -10.77 6.92 11.84
CA ASN A 69 -11.22 6.56 13.17
C ASN A 69 -10.16 7.00 14.20
N ALA A 70 -10.58 7.30 15.42
CA ALA A 70 -9.69 7.62 16.51
C ALA A 70 -10.26 7.22 17.87
N GLN A 71 -9.38 6.76 18.77
CA GLN A 71 -9.72 6.51 20.17
C GLN A 71 -8.94 7.45 21.07
N VAL A 72 -9.61 7.93 22.13
CA VAL A 72 -9.05 8.88 23.11
C VAL A 72 -8.92 8.18 24.45
N MET A 73 -7.76 8.34 25.09
CA MET A 73 -7.51 7.85 26.44
C MET A 73 -7.14 9.01 27.34
N VAL A 74 -7.66 9.02 28.57
CA VAL A 74 -7.31 10.03 29.58
C VAL A 74 -7.00 9.32 30.90
N GLY A 75 -5.77 9.51 31.38
CA GLY A 75 -5.30 8.81 32.59
C GLY A 75 -5.27 7.29 32.45
N GLY A 76 -4.97 6.78 31.26
CA GLY A 76 -4.92 5.33 30.97
C GLY A 76 -6.28 4.65 30.76
N GLN A 77 -7.38 5.41 30.75
CA GLN A 77 -8.73 4.88 30.51
C GLN A 77 -9.30 5.38 29.18
N LEU A 78 -9.90 4.46 28.41
CA LEU A 78 -10.59 4.76 27.17
C LEU A 78 -11.83 5.63 27.41
N VAL A 79 -12.02 6.63 26.57
CA VAL A 79 -13.24 7.46 26.55
C VAL A 79 -14.34 6.73 25.80
N THR A 80 -15.41 6.35 26.52
CA THR A 80 -16.54 5.57 26.00
C THR A 80 -17.86 6.36 25.95
N GLN A 81 -17.79 7.69 26.09
CA GLN A 81 -18.98 8.55 26.11
C GLN A 81 -18.79 9.80 25.25
N ALA A 82 -19.85 10.16 24.54
CA ALA A 82 -19.92 11.41 23.79
C ALA A 82 -19.89 12.65 24.71
N GLY A 83 -19.36 13.76 24.20
CA GLY A 83 -19.49 15.08 24.81
C GLY A 83 -18.46 15.45 25.88
N ALA A 84 -17.59 14.53 26.29
CA ALA A 84 -16.46 14.87 27.18
C ALA A 84 -15.37 15.68 26.45
N TYR A 85 -15.17 15.40 25.17
CA TYR A 85 -14.14 16.01 24.34
C TYR A 85 -14.68 16.33 22.94
N THR A 86 -14.12 17.37 22.32
CA THR A 86 -14.35 17.68 20.90
C THR A 86 -13.16 17.21 20.11
N ILE A 87 -13.39 16.38 19.09
CA ILE A 87 -12.33 15.88 18.22
C ILE A 87 -12.51 16.54 16.85
N THR A 88 -11.42 17.04 16.29
CA THR A 88 -11.39 17.59 14.93
C THR A 88 -10.25 17.01 14.12
N TYR A 89 -10.35 17.09 12.80
CA TYR A 89 -9.26 16.83 11.87
C TYR A 89 -8.98 18.07 11.00
N GLU A 90 -7.71 18.25 10.62
CA GLU A 90 -7.23 19.30 9.73
C GLU A 90 -6.08 18.75 8.88
N ALA A 91 -5.81 19.33 7.71
CA ALA A 91 -4.70 18.90 6.87
C ALA A 91 -3.37 19.36 7.47
N VAL A 92 -2.32 18.56 7.31
CA VAL A 92 -0.98 18.92 7.73
C VAL A 92 0.01 18.51 6.64
N ALA A 93 1.09 19.28 6.49
CA ALA A 93 2.16 18.92 5.59
C ALA A 93 2.89 17.69 6.09
N ASP A 94 3.23 16.78 5.19
CA ASP A 94 4.16 15.68 5.48
C ASP A 94 5.62 16.17 5.55
N PRO A 95 6.57 15.31 5.94
CA PRO A 95 7.98 15.69 6.04
C PRO A 95 8.59 16.24 4.73
N ASP A 96 8.02 15.87 3.58
CA ASP A 96 8.41 16.36 2.26
C ASP A 96 7.73 17.70 1.89
N GLY A 97 6.82 18.18 2.74
CA GLY A 97 6.10 19.45 2.58
C GLY A 97 4.80 19.35 1.79
N SER A 98 4.36 18.15 1.40
CA SER A 98 3.11 17.94 0.68
C SER A 98 1.91 18.04 1.61
N ILE A 99 0.91 18.84 1.24
CA ILE A 99 -0.31 19.08 2.03
C ILE A 99 -1.54 18.98 1.14
N ASN A 100 -2.59 18.33 1.64
CA ASN A 100 -3.85 18.13 0.91
C ASN A 100 -5.02 18.65 1.73
N SER A 101 -5.32 19.94 1.59
CA SER A 101 -6.36 20.61 2.36
C SER A 101 -7.71 20.70 1.65
N THR A 102 -7.73 20.59 0.32
CA THR A 102 -8.96 20.68 -0.50
C THR A 102 -8.95 19.64 -1.61
N SER A 103 -10.11 19.26 -2.10
CA SER A 103 -10.28 18.43 -3.29
C SER A 103 -10.86 19.22 -4.47
N ILE A 104 -11.19 20.50 -4.26
CA ILE A 104 -11.64 21.41 -5.32
C ILE A 104 -10.55 21.55 -6.38
N GLY A 105 -10.92 21.40 -7.65
CA GLY A 105 -10.01 21.50 -8.79
C GLY A 105 -9.16 20.24 -9.04
N LYS A 106 -9.34 19.19 -8.23
CA LYS A 106 -8.60 17.92 -8.34
C LYS A 106 -9.44 16.76 -8.89
N THR A 107 -10.75 16.96 -9.02
CA THR A 107 -11.72 15.97 -9.53
C THR A 107 -12.96 16.68 -10.08
N ASN A 108 -13.69 16.02 -10.99
CA ASN A 108 -15.01 16.44 -11.49
C ASN A 108 -16.19 15.77 -10.76
N PHE A 109 -15.95 15.12 -9.62
CA PHE A 109 -16.99 14.43 -8.84
C PHE A 109 -18.25 15.27 -8.60
N TRP A 110 -18.10 16.51 -8.14
CA TRP A 110 -19.25 17.38 -7.81
C TRP A 110 -20.07 17.82 -9.03
N ASP A 111 -19.52 17.73 -10.24
CA ASP A 111 -20.27 18.00 -11.48
C ASP A 111 -21.22 16.83 -11.82
N HIS A 112 -20.90 15.62 -11.35
CA HIS A 112 -21.59 14.39 -11.73
C HIS A 112 -22.32 13.69 -10.57
N VAL A 113 -22.07 14.09 -9.31
CA VAL A 113 -22.60 13.44 -8.11
C VAL A 113 -24.13 13.34 -8.09
N GLN A 114 -24.84 14.35 -8.60
CA GLN A 114 -26.30 14.33 -8.65
C GLN A 114 -26.83 13.29 -9.64
N ALA A 115 -26.15 13.09 -10.77
CA ALA A 115 -26.53 12.10 -11.77
C ALA A 115 -26.18 10.68 -11.33
N LEU A 116 -25.01 10.50 -10.70
CA LEU A 116 -24.50 9.19 -10.27
C LEU A 116 -25.15 8.71 -8.96
N TYR A 117 -25.19 9.56 -7.94
CA TYR A 117 -25.55 9.19 -6.56
C TYR A 117 -26.89 9.76 -6.10
N GLY A 118 -27.55 10.59 -6.91
CA GLY A 118 -28.79 11.25 -6.52
C GLY A 118 -28.62 12.28 -5.38
N ALA A 119 -27.38 12.67 -5.07
CA ALA A 119 -27.03 13.56 -3.97
C ALA A 119 -26.43 14.88 -4.50
N ASN A 120 -26.50 15.94 -3.70
CA ASN A 120 -25.94 17.25 -4.05
C ASN A 120 -25.13 17.86 -2.89
N PRO A 121 -24.03 17.19 -2.46
CA PRO A 121 -23.15 17.76 -1.45
C PRO A 121 -22.47 19.03 -1.99
N ALA A 122 -22.12 19.95 -1.10
CA ALA A 122 -21.31 21.10 -1.47
C ALA A 122 -19.90 20.66 -1.93
N PRO A 123 -19.19 21.45 -2.75
CA PRO A 123 -17.78 21.21 -3.02
C PRO A 123 -16.98 21.02 -1.72
N ASP A 124 -15.99 20.13 -1.75
CA ASP A 124 -15.25 19.64 -0.57
C ASP A 124 -16.06 18.81 0.46
N THR A 125 -17.37 18.63 0.29
CA THR A 125 -18.17 17.73 1.14
C THR A 125 -18.39 16.38 0.45
N GLY A 126 -18.13 15.29 1.17
CA GLY A 126 -18.32 13.92 0.68
C GLY A 126 -19.74 13.41 0.89
N LEU A 127 -20.05 12.23 0.36
CA LEU A 127 -21.41 11.66 0.38
C LEU A 127 -21.94 11.34 1.78
N ALA A 128 -21.05 11.10 2.75
CA ALA A 128 -21.41 10.89 4.16
C ALA A 128 -21.54 12.21 4.96
N GLY A 129 -21.30 13.37 4.33
CA GLY A 129 -21.48 14.70 4.92
C GLY A 129 -20.24 15.30 5.59
N ASN A 130 -19.17 14.52 5.78
CA ASN A 130 -17.88 15.05 6.24
C ASN A 130 -17.18 15.80 5.10
N SER A 131 -16.42 16.83 5.46
CA SER A 131 -15.81 17.75 4.49
C SER A 131 -14.29 17.74 4.55
N MET A 132 -13.63 18.13 3.47
CA MET A 132 -12.23 18.55 3.53
C MET A 132 -12.11 19.86 4.35
N PRO A 133 -10.97 20.12 5.01
CA PRO A 133 -10.72 21.38 5.71
C PRO A 133 -10.80 22.65 4.83
N GLY A 134 -10.61 22.49 3.52
CA GLY A 134 -10.54 23.56 2.53
C GLY A 134 -9.20 24.30 2.58
N LEU A 135 -8.95 25.21 1.62
CA LEU A 135 -7.69 25.97 1.53
C LEU A 135 -7.38 26.86 2.76
N ALA A 136 -8.40 27.23 3.52
CA ALA A 136 -8.22 27.93 4.80
C ALA A 136 -7.87 26.98 5.97
N ASN A 137 -7.81 25.67 5.69
CA ASN A 137 -7.55 24.57 6.60
C ASN A 137 -8.39 24.63 7.87
N VAL A 138 -9.70 24.86 7.73
CA VAL A 138 -10.61 24.99 8.86
C VAL A 138 -10.83 23.61 9.50
N PRO A 139 -10.55 23.42 10.80
CA PRO A 139 -10.75 22.14 11.45
C PRO A 139 -12.17 21.61 11.31
N GLN A 140 -12.30 20.36 10.89
CA GLN A 140 -13.58 19.67 10.67
C GLN A 140 -13.86 18.71 11.82
N PRO A 141 -15.12 18.54 12.25
CA PRO A 141 -15.46 17.70 13.39
C PRO A 141 -15.38 16.20 13.06
N ALA A 142 -14.93 15.39 14.03
CA ALA A 142 -15.15 13.94 14.02
C ALA A 142 -16.25 13.59 15.04
N HIS A 143 -17.15 12.68 14.67
CA HIS A 143 -18.32 12.31 15.46
C HIS A 143 -18.05 11.08 16.33
N PHE A 144 -18.54 11.07 17.57
CA PHE A 144 -18.45 9.89 18.43
C PHE A 144 -19.45 8.81 18.00
N ASP A 145 -18.99 7.60 17.72
CA ASP A 145 -19.84 6.43 17.51
C ASP A 145 -19.87 5.56 18.78
N PRO A 146 -21.00 5.52 19.50
CA PRO A 146 -21.13 4.77 20.76
C PRO A 146 -21.19 3.26 20.57
N THR A 147 -21.22 2.76 19.33
CA THR A 147 -21.19 1.32 19.02
C THR A 147 -19.78 0.76 19.22
N TRP A 148 -18.77 1.57 18.88
CA TRP A 148 -17.37 1.18 18.79
C TRP A 148 -16.48 1.94 19.78
N ASP A 149 -17.06 2.85 20.56
CA ASP A 149 -16.35 3.71 21.51
C ASP A 149 -15.18 4.48 20.84
N TRP A 150 -15.44 5.04 19.67
CA TRP A 150 -14.46 5.81 18.89
C TRP A 150 -15.04 7.10 18.32
N PHE A 151 -14.15 7.97 17.83
CA PHE A 151 -14.49 9.14 17.02
C PHE A 151 -14.21 8.84 15.56
N GLN A 152 -15.09 9.26 14.67
CA GLN A 152 -15.03 8.92 13.25
C GLN A 152 -15.38 10.12 12.37
N ALA A 153 -14.63 10.26 11.27
CA ALA A 153 -14.96 11.09 10.14
C ALA A 153 -15.02 10.19 8.89
N GLU A 154 -16.23 9.73 8.56
CA GLU A 154 -16.51 8.83 7.43
C GLU A 154 -16.77 9.62 6.15
N GLY A 155 -16.22 9.17 5.02
CA GLY A 155 -16.49 9.75 3.71
C GLY A 155 -15.91 11.15 3.51
N ILE A 156 -14.70 11.38 4.02
CA ILE A 156 -13.90 12.55 3.67
C ILE A 156 -13.54 12.45 2.18
N PRO A 157 -13.87 13.44 1.32
CA PRO A 157 -13.67 13.33 -0.12
C PRO A 157 -12.23 13.70 -0.52
N ILE A 158 -11.22 13.17 0.17
CA ILE A 158 -9.81 13.45 -0.12
C ILE A 158 -9.39 12.78 -1.44
N THR A 159 -8.44 13.38 -2.17
CA THR A 159 -7.94 12.88 -3.47
C THR A 159 -6.45 12.51 -3.38
N PRO A 160 -5.88 11.72 -4.31
CA PRO A 160 -4.45 11.38 -4.32
C PRO A 160 -3.54 12.52 -4.81
N TYR A 161 -4.04 13.75 -4.85
CA TYR A 161 -3.31 14.92 -5.32
C TYR A 161 -3.27 15.98 -4.22
N ASP A 162 -2.09 16.51 -3.95
CA ASP A 162 -1.89 17.57 -2.98
C ASP A 162 -2.35 18.93 -3.52
N ASP A 163 -2.25 19.98 -2.71
CA ASP A 163 -2.71 21.33 -3.08
C ASP A 163 -1.90 21.96 -4.21
N ALA A 164 -0.71 21.43 -4.51
CA ALA A 164 0.12 21.80 -5.65
C ALA A 164 -0.15 20.91 -6.89
N LEU A 165 -1.14 20.03 -6.83
CA LEU A 165 -1.48 19.02 -7.84
C LEU A 165 -0.39 17.96 -8.04
N ALA A 166 0.56 17.85 -7.11
CA ALA A 166 1.50 16.73 -7.11
C ALA A 166 0.80 15.49 -6.58
N LYS A 167 1.06 14.33 -7.19
CA LYS A 167 0.49 13.06 -6.76
C LYS A 167 1.10 12.68 -5.40
N ASN A 168 0.27 12.61 -4.37
CA ASN A 168 0.62 12.10 -3.05
C ASN A 168 -0.54 11.22 -2.55
N PRO A 169 -0.42 9.87 -2.64
CA PRO A 169 -1.47 8.96 -2.23
C PRO A 169 -1.55 8.76 -0.71
N TYR A 170 -0.62 9.33 0.08
CA TYR A 170 -0.55 9.20 1.53
C TYR A 170 -0.62 10.56 2.25
N PRO A 171 -1.65 11.38 1.99
CA PRO A 171 -1.76 12.68 2.63
C PRO A 171 -1.98 12.54 4.15
N LEU A 172 -1.46 13.49 4.91
CA LEU A 172 -1.58 13.51 6.37
C LEU A 172 -2.73 14.40 6.85
N LEU A 173 -3.44 13.88 7.84
CA LEU A 173 -4.38 14.63 8.66
C LEU A 173 -3.88 14.69 10.10
N ARG A 174 -3.97 15.89 10.69
CA ARG A 174 -3.75 16.11 12.11
C ARG A 174 -5.08 15.96 12.85
N ILE A 175 -5.11 15.10 13.86
CA ILE A 175 -6.28 14.83 14.68
C ILE A 175 -6.08 15.46 16.06
N VAL A 176 -7.07 16.23 16.51
CA VAL A 176 -6.93 17.12 17.67
C VAL A 176 -8.04 16.87 18.67
N VAL A 177 -7.68 16.65 19.93
CA VAL A 177 -8.59 16.55 21.07
C VAL A 177 -8.63 17.88 21.81
N ARG A 178 -9.83 18.45 21.96
CA ARG A 178 -10.08 19.62 22.78
C ARG A 178 -10.98 19.29 23.97
N ASN A 179 -10.68 19.88 25.12
CA ASN A 179 -11.54 19.78 26.30
C ASN A 179 -12.79 20.68 26.18
N SER A 180 -13.66 20.63 27.17
CA SER A 180 -14.89 21.44 27.25
C SER A 180 -14.66 22.96 27.20
N SER A 181 -13.45 23.43 27.54
CA SER A 181 -13.05 24.84 27.44
C SER A 181 -12.50 25.23 26.07
N GLY A 182 -12.42 24.28 25.12
CA GLY A 182 -11.87 24.48 23.78
C GLY A 182 -10.35 24.42 23.70
N ASN A 183 -9.66 24.07 24.80
CA ASN A 183 -8.20 23.96 24.79
C ASN A 183 -7.78 22.61 24.19
N GLU A 184 -6.78 22.61 23.31
CA GLU A 184 -6.13 21.39 22.86
C GLU A 184 -5.42 20.70 24.04
N ILE A 185 -5.70 19.41 24.23
CA ILE A 185 -5.13 18.59 25.31
C ILE A 185 -4.32 17.40 24.79
N ALA A 186 -4.53 17.01 23.53
CA ALA A 186 -3.77 15.99 22.82
C ALA A 186 -3.94 16.16 21.31
N SER A 187 -2.94 15.75 20.54
CA SER A 187 -3.04 15.63 19.08
C SER A 187 -2.13 14.52 18.57
N THR A 188 -2.47 14.00 17.40
CA THR A 188 -1.67 13.03 16.64
C THR A 188 -1.78 13.33 15.15
N VAL A 189 -1.00 12.64 14.33
CA VAL A 189 -1.17 12.60 12.87
C VAL A 189 -1.62 11.21 12.43
N THR A 190 -2.31 11.14 11.30
CA THR A 190 -2.67 9.87 10.67
C THR A 190 -2.77 10.07 9.16
N VAL A 191 -2.50 9.00 8.41
CA VAL A 191 -2.60 9.03 6.96
C VAL A 191 -4.07 8.86 6.55
N ALA A 192 -4.49 9.61 5.54
CA ALA A 192 -5.77 9.45 4.85
C ALA A 192 -5.54 8.94 3.42
N PRO A 193 -5.08 7.68 3.27
CA PRO A 193 -4.56 7.17 2.01
C PRO A 193 -5.67 7.01 0.97
N ASN A 194 -5.45 7.53 -0.22
CA ASN A 194 -6.36 7.38 -1.35
C ASN A 194 -5.57 7.19 -2.66
N SER A 195 -6.10 6.40 -3.58
CA SER A 195 -5.46 6.10 -4.86
C SER A 195 -6.44 6.15 -6.02
N ALA A 196 -5.97 6.71 -7.14
CA ALA A 196 -6.63 6.64 -8.44
C ALA A 196 -6.02 5.55 -9.36
N GLU A 197 -5.19 4.65 -8.81
CA GLU A 197 -4.55 3.54 -9.56
C GLU A 197 -5.48 2.35 -9.75
N MET A 198 -6.63 2.58 -10.38
CA MET A 198 -7.49 1.52 -10.89
C MET A 198 -7.21 1.38 -12.39
N GLU A 199 -6.15 0.64 -12.73
CA GLU A 199 -5.50 0.66 -14.05
C GLU A 199 -6.25 -0.16 -15.14
N CYS A 200 -7.57 -0.01 -15.23
CA CYS A 200 -8.41 -0.67 -16.25
C CYS A 200 -7.89 -0.41 -17.68
N SER A 201 -7.28 0.76 -17.89
CA SER A 201 -6.67 1.18 -19.14
C SER A 201 -5.60 0.22 -19.67
N ARG A 202 -4.99 -0.64 -18.85
CA ARG A 202 -4.01 -1.65 -19.33
C ARG A 202 -4.61 -2.58 -20.38
N CYS A 203 -5.86 -2.97 -20.18
CA CYS A 203 -6.57 -3.87 -21.08
C CYS A 203 -7.65 -3.15 -21.91
N HIS A 204 -8.37 -2.21 -21.30
CA HIS A 204 -9.55 -1.58 -21.91
C HIS A 204 -9.26 -0.33 -22.73
N SER A 205 -8.01 0.15 -22.80
CA SER A 205 -7.66 1.22 -23.74
C SER A 205 -7.81 0.76 -25.20
N SER A 206 -8.12 1.70 -26.09
CA SER A 206 -8.23 1.40 -27.51
C SER A 206 -6.89 0.89 -28.05
N GLY A 207 -6.90 -0.33 -28.59
CA GLY A 207 -5.68 -1.03 -29.03
C GLY A 207 -4.99 -1.84 -27.94
N GLY A 208 -5.57 -1.94 -26.75
CA GLY A 208 -5.12 -2.77 -25.63
C GLY A 208 -5.37 -4.28 -25.85
N SER A 209 -5.66 -4.99 -24.77
CA SER A 209 -5.81 -6.46 -24.80
C SER A 209 -6.93 -6.89 -25.76
N PRO A 210 -6.69 -7.84 -26.69
CA PRO A 210 -7.72 -8.39 -27.54
C PRO A 210 -8.89 -9.03 -26.77
N GLU A 211 -8.64 -9.53 -25.55
CA GLU A 211 -9.66 -10.13 -24.68
C GLU A 211 -10.65 -9.08 -24.13
N ALA A 212 -10.24 -7.81 -24.09
CA ALA A 212 -11.03 -6.68 -23.62
C ALA A 212 -11.69 -5.88 -24.77
N ARG A 213 -11.60 -6.35 -26.01
CA ARG A 213 -12.10 -5.61 -27.18
C ARG A 213 -13.63 -5.62 -27.24
N PRO A 214 -14.31 -4.45 -27.29
CA PRO A 214 -15.76 -4.37 -27.48
C PRO A 214 -16.24 -4.96 -28.80
N ASP A 215 -17.47 -5.46 -28.80
CA ASP A 215 -18.19 -5.77 -30.03
C ASP A 215 -18.29 -4.52 -30.92
N GLY A 216 -17.94 -4.65 -32.20
CA GLY A 216 -17.86 -3.51 -33.11
C GLY A 216 -16.61 -2.64 -32.95
N GLY A 217 -15.61 -3.06 -32.17
CA GLY A 217 -14.28 -2.45 -32.10
C GLY A 217 -14.12 -1.32 -31.09
N TRP A 218 -12.90 -0.82 -30.96
CA TRP A 218 -12.49 0.24 -30.03
C TRP A 218 -13.14 1.61 -30.31
N VAL A 219 -13.23 2.45 -29.28
CA VAL A 219 -13.86 3.79 -29.34
C VAL A 219 -12.90 4.87 -29.88
N TRP A 220 -11.62 4.84 -29.49
CA TRP A 220 -10.58 5.83 -29.86
C TRP A 220 -10.90 7.27 -29.43
N ASN A 221 -11.32 7.45 -28.18
CA ASN A 221 -11.49 8.78 -27.59
C ASN A 221 -10.12 9.45 -27.34
N PRO A 222 -9.94 10.76 -27.63
CA PRO A 222 -8.66 11.44 -27.41
C PRO A 222 -8.27 11.61 -25.94
N THR A 223 -9.21 11.45 -25.01
CA THR A 223 -8.94 11.50 -23.56
C THR A 223 -8.80 10.06 -23.04
N PRO A 224 -7.61 9.60 -22.62
CA PRO A 224 -7.37 8.19 -22.33
C PRO A 224 -8.31 7.57 -21.30
N VAL A 225 -8.59 8.27 -20.20
CA VAL A 225 -9.49 7.82 -19.13
C VAL A 225 -10.97 7.80 -19.56
N ILE A 226 -11.35 8.59 -20.56
CA ILE A 226 -12.69 8.53 -21.14
C ILE A 226 -12.75 7.38 -22.15
N ASP A 227 -11.66 7.12 -22.87
CA ASP A 227 -11.57 6.06 -23.87
C ASP A 227 -11.77 4.68 -23.27
N ASP A 228 -10.99 4.31 -22.26
CA ASP A 228 -11.10 3.01 -21.61
C ASP A 228 -12.45 2.87 -20.89
N HIS A 229 -12.94 3.93 -20.23
CA HIS A 229 -14.28 3.90 -19.62
C HIS A 229 -15.40 3.65 -20.65
N LEU A 230 -15.36 4.32 -21.81
CA LEU A 230 -16.32 4.11 -22.89
C LEU A 230 -16.18 2.72 -23.51
N ASN A 231 -14.96 2.21 -23.67
CA ASN A 231 -14.73 0.84 -24.14
C ASN A 231 -15.32 -0.19 -23.17
N ILE A 232 -15.17 0.00 -21.85
CA ILE A 232 -15.79 -0.87 -20.83
C ILE A 232 -17.31 -0.90 -21.00
N LEU A 233 -17.97 0.26 -21.08
CA LEU A 233 -19.43 0.31 -21.25
C LEU A 233 -19.87 -0.33 -22.58
N LYS A 234 -19.11 -0.09 -23.67
CA LYS A 234 -19.42 -0.68 -24.98
C LYS A 234 -19.26 -2.20 -24.98
N LEU A 235 -18.25 -2.72 -24.28
CA LEU A 235 -18.07 -4.15 -24.07
C LEU A 235 -19.14 -4.74 -23.15
N HIS A 236 -19.59 -3.98 -22.15
CA HIS A 236 -20.68 -4.38 -21.25
C HIS A 236 -22.02 -4.51 -22.00
N ASP A 237 -22.26 -3.64 -22.98
CA ASP A 237 -23.47 -3.67 -23.82
C ASP A 237 -23.60 -4.91 -24.72
N ARG A 238 -22.63 -5.85 -24.71
CA ARG A 238 -22.80 -7.18 -25.33
C ARG A 238 -24.02 -7.95 -24.79
N HIS A 239 -24.48 -7.60 -23.59
CA HIS A 239 -25.66 -8.18 -22.95
C HIS A 239 -26.99 -7.58 -23.44
N LEU A 240 -26.98 -6.61 -24.36
CA LEU A 240 -28.21 -6.06 -24.95
C LEU A 240 -29.07 -7.16 -25.59
N GLY A 241 -30.36 -7.17 -25.26
CA GLY A 241 -31.31 -8.20 -25.69
C GLY A 241 -31.42 -9.39 -24.73
N GLU A 242 -30.57 -9.47 -23.69
CA GLU A 242 -30.81 -10.37 -22.57
C GLU A 242 -31.90 -9.78 -21.66
N ALA A 243 -32.92 -10.59 -21.36
CA ALA A 243 -34.10 -10.12 -20.61
C ALA A 243 -33.76 -9.53 -19.24
N THR A 244 -32.72 -10.06 -18.57
CA THR A 244 -32.22 -9.58 -17.28
C THR A 244 -31.55 -8.21 -17.41
N TYR A 245 -30.72 -8.02 -18.43
CA TYR A 245 -30.02 -6.76 -18.68
C TYR A 245 -30.98 -5.65 -19.11
N ASP A 246 -31.86 -5.94 -20.08
CA ASP A 246 -32.83 -4.97 -20.57
C ASP A 246 -33.78 -4.50 -19.46
N ALA A 247 -34.21 -5.41 -18.58
CA ALA A 247 -35.03 -5.07 -17.41
C ALA A 247 -34.25 -4.21 -16.40
N ALA A 248 -32.94 -4.45 -16.23
CA ALA A 248 -32.08 -3.67 -15.36
C ALA A 248 -31.94 -2.22 -15.86
N LEU A 249 -31.71 -2.02 -17.17
CA LEU A 249 -31.65 -0.70 -17.79
C LEU A 249 -32.93 0.09 -17.55
N VAL A 250 -34.10 -0.53 -17.76
CA VAL A 250 -35.40 0.11 -17.50
C VAL A 250 -35.58 0.47 -16.03
N THR A 251 -35.22 -0.43 -15.12
CA THR A 251 -35.40 -0.24 -13.67
C THR A 251 -34.53 0.90 -13.13
N THR A 252 -33.30 1.02 -13.64
CA THR A 252 -32.34 2.06 -13.25
C THR A 252 -32.52 3.37 -14.00
N GLY A 253 -33.31 3.39 -15.08
CA GLY A 253 -33.53 4.56 -15.92
C GLY A 253 -32.42 4.82 -16.95
N TYR A 254 -31.58 3.82 -17.25
CA TYR A 254 -30.64 3.88 -18.36
C TYR A 254 -31.35 3.62 -19.71
N GLY A 255 -30.80 4.17 -20.78
CA GLY A 255 -31.41 4.10 -22.11
C GLY A 255 -31.45 2.68 -22.67
N ALA A 256 -32.53 2.33 -23.38
CA ALA A 256 -32.69 1.03 -24.04
C ALA A 256 -31.66 0.78 -25.17
N ALA A 257 -30.89 1.80 -25.56
CA ALA A 257 -29.79 1.69 -26.51
C ALA A 257 -28.47 1.20 -25.87
N GLY A 258 -28.47 0.96 -24.56
CA GLY A 258 -27.30 0.53 -23.79
C GLY A 258 -26.63 1.65 -23.00
N LEU A 259 -25.72 1.25 -22.13
CA LEU A 259 -24.96 2.13 -21.24
C LEU A 259 -24.00 3.03 -22.01
N TYR A 260 -23.34 2.51 -23.06
CA TYR A 260 -22.40 3.27 -23.88
C TYR A 260 -23.09 4.44 -24.59
N GLN A 261 -24.25 4.21 -25.20
CA GLN A 261 -25.01 5.28 -25.87
C GLN A 261 -25.55 6.30 -24.86
N GLY A 262 -25.93 5.86 -23.67
CA GLY A 262 -26.31 6.75 -22.57
C GLY A 262 -25.16 7.68 -22.16
N ALA A 263 -23.97 7.12 -21.96
CA ALA A 263 -22.78 7.89 -21.59
C ALA A 263 -22.41 8.94 -22.67
N LEU A 264 -22.46 8.57 -23.95
CA LEU A 264 -22.26 9.53 -25.05
C LEU A 264 -23.30 10.66 -25.08
N ALA A 265 -24.52 10.40 -24.58
CA ALA A 265 -25.57 11.39 -24.43
C ALA A 265 -25.47 12.20 -23.12
N GLY A 266 -24.41 12.03 -22.34
CA GLY A 266 -24.17 12.74 -21.08
C GLY A 266 -24.87 12.13 -19.86
N GLN A 267 -25.28 10.86 -19.93
CA GLN A 267 -25.82 10.11 -18.79
C GLN A 267 -24.72 9.18 -18.22
N PRO A 268 -23.99 9.60 -17.15
CA PRO A 268 -22.98 8.76 -16.54
C PRO A 268 -23.61 7.55 -15.82
N VAL A 269 -22.86 6.46 -15.73
CA VAL A 269 -23.33 5.18 -15.19
C VAL A 269 -22.78 4.93 -13.78
N LEU A 270 -23.65 4.65 -12.81
CA LEU A 270 -23.20 4.16 -11.51
C LEU A 270 -23.25 2.63 -11.54
N CYS A 271 -22.09 1.97 -11.51
CA CYS A 271 -22.02 0.50 -11.56
C CYS A 271 -22.83 -0.15 -10.43
N ALA A 272 -22.80 0.47 -9.25
CA ALA A 272 -23.53 0.03 -8.07
C ALA A 272 -25.06 0.06 -8.24
N ALA A 273 -25.60 0.82 -9.21
CA ALA A 273 -27.05 0.88 -9.45
C ALA A 273 -27.62 -0.50 -9.83
N CYS A 274 -26.83 -1.33 -10.54
CA CYS A 274 -27.19 -2.70 -10.90
C CYS A 274 -26.46 -3.73 -10.03
N HIS A 275 -25.15 -3.55 -9.79
CA HIS A 275 -24.30 -4.50 -9.09
C HIS A 275 -24.07 -4.06 -7.65
N GLY A 276 -24.75 -4.70 -6.69
CA GLY A 276 -24.63 -4.31 -5.27
C GLY A 276 -23.18 -4.32 -4.76
N THR A 277 -22.82 -3.32 -3.94
CA THR A 277 -21.49 -3.19 -3.33
C THR A 277 -21.60 -2.81 -1.86
N ASN A 278 -20.58 -3.18 -1.08
CA ASN A 278 -20.49 -2.79 0.34
C ASN A 278 -19.95 -1.36 0.53
N ALA A 279 -19.35 -0.78 -0.51
CA ALA A 279 -18.96 0.63 -0.51
C ALA A 279 -20.18 1.57 -0.57
N LEU A 280 -21.28 1.12 -1.19
CA LEU A 280 -22.55 1.85 -1.28
C LEU A 280 -23.72 0.97 -0.80
N PRO A 281 -23.88 0.79 0.52
CA PRO A 281 -24.92 -0.09 1.06
C PRO A 281 -26.33 0.29 0.61
N GLY A 282 -27.14 -0.72 0.28
CA GLY A 282 -28.52 -0.55 -0.19
C GLY A 282 -28.66 -0.32 -1.70
N THR A 283 -27.59 -0.50 -2.46
CA THR A 283 -27.58 -0.49 -3.92
C THR A 283 -27.63 -1.91 -4.51
N GLY A 284 -27.76 -2.02 -5.83
CA GLY A 284 -27.87 -3.28 -6.56
C GLY A 284 -29.31 -3.74 -6.81
N LEU A 285 -29.48 -4.60 -7.82
CA LEU A 285 -30.76 -5.19 -8.19
C LEU A 285 -30.80 -6.68 -7.83
N ALA A 286 -31.96 -7.15 -7.37
CA ALA A 286 -32.16 -8.57 -7.07
C ALA A 286 -32.00 -9.42 -8.35
N GLY A 287 -31.24 -10.52 -8.24
CA GLY A 287 -30.96 -11.42 -9.36
C GLY A 287 -29.80 -10.99 -10.26
N ILE A 288 -29.18 -9.83 -10.01
CA ILE A 288 -27.90 -9.43 -10.61
C ILE A 288 -26.79 -9.73 -9.61
N SER A 289 -25.69 -10.31 -10.08
CA SER A 289 -24.55 -10.61 -9.22
C SER A 289 -23.95 -9.32 -8.63
N PRO A 290 -23.55 -9.33 -7.35
CA PRO A 290 -22.87 -8.19 -6.74
C PRO A 290 -21.53 -7.92 -7.43
N ALA A 291 -21.03 -6.70 -7.33
CA ALA A 291 -19.85 -6.27 -8.11
C ALA A 291 -18.60 -7.14 -7.84
N THR A 292 -18.44 -7.65 -6.61
CA THR A 292 -17.33 -8.56 -6.28
C THR A 292 -17.38 -9.86 -7.06
N GLU A 293 -18.57 -10.44 -7.26
CA GLU A 293 -18.74 -11.68 -8.01
C GLU A 293 -18.61 -11.40 -9.52
N ALA A 294 -19.30 -10.36 -10.00
CA ALA A 294 -19.30 -9.98 -11.41
C ALA A 294 -17.89 -9.62 -11.91
N MET A 295 -17.17 -8.75 -11.20
CA MET A 295 -15.86 -8.29 -11.64
C MET A 295 -14.82 -9.40 -11.53
N HIS A 296 -14.59 -9.97 -10.34
CA HIS A 296 -13.51 -10.93 -10.19
C HIS A 296 -13.77 -12.24 -10.95
N GLY A 297 -15.02 -12.74 -10.96
CA GLY A 297 -15.38 -13.96 -11.69
C GLY A 297 -15.19 -13.85 -13.20
N LEU A 298 -15.52 -12.70 -13.80
CA LEU A 298 -15.29 -12.47 -15.23
C LEU A 298 -13.81 -12.30 -15.59
N HIS A 299 -13.02 -11.72 -14.69
CA HIS A 299 -11.61 -11.43 -14.96
C HIS A 299 -10.66 -12.58 -14.60
N ALA A 300 -11.09 -13.58 -13.82
CA ALA A 300 -10.24 -14.71 -13.44
C ALA A 300 -9.61 -15.42 -14.65
N GLY A 301 -10.36 -15.60 -15.74
CA GLY A 301 -9.86 -16.25 -16.95
C GLY A 301 -9.06 -15.34 -17.90
N VAL A 302 -8.97 -14.03 -17.62
CA VAL A 302 -8.39 -13.04 -18.53
C VAL A 302 -6.87 -13.01 -18.40
N ARG A 303 -6.17 -12.70 -19.49
CA ARG A 303 -4.72 -12.49 -19.50
C ARG A 303 -4.34 -11.01 -19.55
N ASP A 304 -3.31 -10.66 -18.80
CA ASP A 304 -2.67 -9.35 -18.86
C ASP A 304 -1.77 -9.20 -20.10
N GLU A 305 -1.16 -8.02 -20.25
CA GLU A 305 -0.23 -7.69 -21.34
C GLU A 305 1.04 -8.56 -21.40
N THR A 306 1.39 -9.23 -20.30
CA THR A 306 2.51 -10.18 -20.21
C THR A 306 2.11 -11.60 -20.60
N GLY A 307 0.80 -11.84 -20.75
CA GLY A 307 0.20 -13.16 -21.00
C GLY A 307 -0.09 -13.95 -19.73
N THR A 308 0.11 -13.37 -18.54
CA THR A 308 -0.20 -14.00 -17.25
C THR A 308 -1.70 -14.00 -17.02
N VAL A 309 -2.25 -15.12 -16.54
CA VAL A 309 -3.69 -15.20 -16.21
C VAL A 309 -3.91 -14.45 -14.90
N LEU A 310 -4.94 -13.61 -14.84
CA LEU A 310 -5.16 -12.78 -13.65
C LEU A 310 -5.53 -13.58 -12.39
N ASP A 311 -6.01 -14.82 -12.53
CA ASP A 311 -6.24 -15.76 -11.42
C ASP A 311 -4.96 -16.42 -10.86
N ASP A 312 -3.77 -16.02 -11.34
CA ASP A 312 -2.50 -16.48 -10.80
C ASP A 312 -2.36 -16.15 -9.30
N ARG A 313 -1.79 -17.09 -8.52
CA ARG A 313 -1.65 -17.01 -7.06
C ARG A 313 -0.22 -16.77 -6.58
N VAL A 314 0.73 -16.63 -7.49
CA VAL A 314 2.16 -16.59 -7.21
C VAL A 314 2.67 -15.17 -7.11
N THR A 315 1.97 -14.19 -7.69
CA THR A 315 2.40 -12.78 -7.66
C THR A 315 1.26 -11.82 -7.39
N ARG A 316 1.49 -10.83 -6.52
CA ARG A 316 0.52 -9.77 -6.24
C ARG A 316 0.29 -8.80 -7.43
N GLU A 317 1.17 -8.84 -8.44
CA GLU A 317 1.10 -7.96 -9.60
C GLU A 317 -0.21 -8.14 -10.39
N THR A 318 -0.76 -9.35 -10.46
CA THR A 318 -2.06 -9.58 -11.13
C THR A 318 -3.21 -8.85 -10.44
N CYS A 319 -3.18 -8.74 -9.10
CA CYS A 319 -4.14 -7.93 -8.36
C CYS A 319 -3.88 -6.43 -8.60
N TYR A 320 -2.62 -6.01 -8.73
CA TYR A 320 -2.24 -4.62 -8.98
C TYR A 320 -2.55 -4.12 -10.39
N SER A 321 -2.89 -5.01 -11.32
CA SER A 321 -3.45 -4.63 -12.62
C SER A 321 -4.80 -3.92 -12.50
N CYS A 322 -5.54 -4.15 -11.40
CA CYS A 322 -6.87 -3.57 -11.17
C CYS A 322 -6.96 -2.78 -9.86
N HIS A 323 -6.14 -3.13 -8.86
CA HIS A 323 -6.12 -2.47 -7.56
C HIS A 323 -4.88 -1.59 -7.38
N PRO A 324 -4.95 -0.57 -6.52
CA PRO A 324 -3.79 0.27 -6.21
C PRO A 324 -2.58 -0.55 -5.74
N GLY A 325 -1.42 -0.39 -6.38
CA GLY A 325 -0.28 -1.16 -5.93
C GLY A 325 1.04 -0.99 -6.67
N THR A 326 1.03 -0.74 -7.97
CA THR A 326 2.29 -0.59 -8.74
C THR A 326 3.12 0.60 -8.25
N GLN A 327 2.48 1.71 -7.88
CA GLN A 327 3.16 2.86 -7.25
C GLN A 327 2.65 3.10 -5.83
N THR A 328 1.33 3.00 -5.60
CA THR A 328 0.70 3.22 -4.29
C THR A 328 0.78 2.03 -3.34
N GLN A 329 1.38 0.90 -3.73
CA GLN A 329 1.71 -0.24 -2.86
C GLN A 329 0.70 -0.49 -1.75
N CYS A 330 -0.58 -0.78 -2.06
CA CYS A 330 -1.63 -0.82 -1.04
C CYS A 330 -1.27 -1.74 0.15
N LEU A 331 -0.69 -2.91 -0.16
CA LEU A 331 -0.10 -3.84 0.80
C LEU A 331 1.32 -3.40 1.19
N ARG A 332 1.41 -2.45 2.13
CA ARG A 332 2.67 -1.81 2.61
C ARG A 332 2.94 -1.94 4.11
N GLY A 333 2.13 -2.67 4.84
CA GLY A 333 2.43 -2.99 6.24
C GLY A 333 3.37 -4.19 6.38
N ALA A 334 3.58 -4.65 7.60
CA ALA A 334 4.39 -5.80 7.97
C ALA A 334 4.14 -7.05 7.10
N MET A 335 2.88 -7.27 6.69
CA MET A 335 2.53 -8.37 5.77
C MET A 335 3.15 -8.19 4.38
N GLY A 336 3.05 -6.98 3.81
CA GLY A 336 3.61 -6.65 2.51
C GLY A 336 5.13 -6.64 2.46
N HIS A 337 5.79 -6.65 3.62
CA HIS A 337 7.24 -6.51 3.81
C HIS A 337 7.97 -7.81 4.11
N ALA A 338 7.26 -8.88 4.42
CA ALA A 338 7.91 -10.15 4.67
C ALA A 338 8.66 -10.57 3.39
N ILE A 339 9.95 -10.88 3.53
CA ILE A 339 10.81 -11.31 2.43
C ILE A 339 11.11 -12.80 2.61
N GLY A 340 10.94 -13.57 1.53
CA GLY A 340 11.23 -14.99 1.44
C GLY A 340 12.72 -15.27 1.28
N ALA A 341 13.09 -16.55 1.31
CA ALA A 341 14.49 -16.97 1.16
C ALA A 341 15.08 -16.68 -0.24
N ASP A 342 14.23 -16.47 -1.24
CA ASP A 342 14.58 -16.11 -2.62
C ASP A 342 14.78 -14.60 -2.83
N GLY A 343 14.47 -13.78 -1.81
CA GLY A 343 14.55 -12.32 -1.88
C GLY A 343 13.32 -11.63 -2.44
N ASP A 344 12.27 -12.40 -2.79
CA ASP A 344 10.95 -11.86 -3.14
C ASP A 344 10.07 -11.73 -1.90
N PHE A 345 8.89 -11.14 -2.03
CA PHE A 345 7.93 -11.05 -0.95
C PHE A 345 7.43 -12.44 -0.54
N ALA A 346 7.49 -12.76 0.76
CA ALA A 346 6.97 -14.00 1.31
C ALA A 346 5.43 -14.08 1.31
N MET A 347 4.75 -12.94 1.24
CA MET A 347 3.28 -12.88 1.22
C MET A 347 2.80 -12.04 0.03
N HIS A 348 1.73 -12.48 -0.62
CA HIS A 348 1.04 -11.76 -1.69
C HIS A 348 -0.41 -11.52 -1.29
N CYS A 349 -1.16 -10.74 -2.08
CA CYS A 349 -2.60 -10.55 -1.87
C CYS A 349 -3.33 -11.91 -1.80
N GLN A 350 -2.90 -12.86 -2.62
CA GLN A 350 -3.46 -14.20 -2.74
C GLN A 350 -3.11 -15.11 -1.56
N SER A 351 -2.03 -14.83 -0.82
CA SER A 351 -1.72 -15.53 0.43
C SER A 351 -2.80 -15.32 1.50
N CYS A 352 -3.63 -14.28 1.34
CA CYS A 352 -4.70 -13.92 2.26
C CYS A 352 -6.08 -14.09 1.60
N HIS A 353 -6.26 -13.60 0.37
CA HIS A 353 -7.58 -13.53 -0.26
C HIS A 353 -7.87 -14.67 -1.23
N GLY A 354 -6.84 -15.42 -1.64
CA GLY A 354 -6.95 -16.40 -2.72
C GLY A 354 -6.84 -15.77 -4.12
N GLY A 355 -7.12 -16.55 -5.15
CA GLY A 355 -7.17 -16.07 -6.54
C GLY A 355 -8.42 -15.24 -6.82
N LEU A 356 -8.52 -14.63 -8.00
CA LEU A 356 -9.71 -13.92 -8.44
C LEU A 356 -10.96 -14.81 -8.43
N SER A 357 -10.82 -16.09 -8.74
CA SER A 357 -11.90 -17.09 -8.68
C SER A 357 -12.43 -17.29 -7.26
N ASP A 358 -11.57 -17.29 -6.24
CA ASP A 358 -12.00 -17.35 -4.83
C ASP A 358 -12.66 -16.04 -4.40
N VAL A 359 -12.08 -14.91 -4.83
CA VAL A 359 -12.59 -13.57 -4.50
C VAL A 359 -13.95 -13.31 -5.17
N GLY A 360 -14.17 -13.89 -6.34
CA GLY A 360 -15.40 -13.84 -7.12
C GLY A 360 -16.37 -15.00 -6.87
N GLU A 361 -16.15 -15.83 -5.84
CA GLU A 361 -17.03 -16.97 -5.55
C GLU A 361 -18.46 -16.52 -5.22
N THR A 362 -19.45 -17.22 -5.80
CA THR A 362 -20.87 -16.97 -5.51
C THR A 362 -21.16 -17.13 -4.02
N GLY A 363 -21.72 -16.08 -3.41
CA GLY A 363 -22.05 -16.05 -1.99
C GLY A 363 -20.98 -15.42 -1.09
N ARG A 364 -19.77 -15.16 -1.60
CA ARG A 364 -18.76 -14.38 -0.88
C ARG A 364 -19.19 -12.93 -0.73
N VAL A 365 -19.19 -12.42 0.50
CA VAL A 365 -19.51 -11.05 0.86
C VAL A 365 -18.21 -10.24 0.95
N GLY A 366 -17.88 -9.51 -0.11
CA GLY A 366 -16.70 -8.65 -0.15
C GLY A 366 -16.61 -7.71 1.06
N TRP A 367 -15.41 -7.31 1.49
CA TRP A 367 -15.16 -6.49 2.69
C TRP A 367 -15.56 -7.12 4.04
N PHE A 368 -16.36 -8.20 4.07
CA PHE A 368 -16.77 -8.90 5.29
C PHE A 368 -16.15 -10.30 5.40
N ASP A 369 -16.06 -11.05 4.31
CA ASP A 369 -15.36 -12.35 4.26
C ASP A 369 -13.84 -12.17 4.12
N GLN A 370 -13.24 -11.52 5.11
CA GLN A 370 -11.80 -11.28 5.17
C GLN A 370 -11.10 -12.34 6.01
N PRO A 371 -9.78 -12.52 5.85
CA PRO A 371 -9.00 -13.36 6.73
C PRO A 371 -8.96 -12.81 8.15
N THR A 372 -8.88 -13.71 9.13
CA THR A 372 -8.68 -13.36 10.52
C THR A 372 -7.20 -13.44 10.89
N CYS A 373 -6.82 -12.76 11.97
CA CYS A 373 -5.44 -12.78 12.45
C CYS A 373 -4.99 -14.20 12.80
N ASP A 374 -5.87 -14.99 13.40
CA ASP A 374 -5.62 -16.36 13.84
C ASP A 374 -5.52 -17.38 12.69
N ASN A 375 -5.94 -17.03 11.46
CA ASN A 375 -5.63 -17.86 10.28
C ASN A 375 -4.11 -17.87 9.98
N CYS A 376 -3.37 -16.83 10.35
CA CYS A 376 -1.90 -16.80 10.23
C CYS A 376 -1.22 -17.01 11.59
N HIS A 377 -1.66 -16.30 12.62
CA HIS A 377 -1.11 -16.32 13.97
C HIS A 377 -1.74 -17.44 14.81
N SER A 378 -1.41 -18.67 14.45
CA SER A 378 -2.10 -19.87 14.93
C SER A 378 -1.69 -20.33 16.32
N GLY A 379 -0.64 -19.76 16.92
CA GLY A 379 -0.03 -20.31 18.13
C GLY A 379 0.81 -19.33 18.94
N SER A 380 1.35 -19.86 20.03
CA SER A 380 2.36 -19.19 20.85
C SER A 380 3.70 -19.90 20.64
N ALA A 381 4.76 -19.47 21.32
CA ALA A 381 6.03 -20.17 21.27
C ALA A 381 5.98 -21.60 21.85
N THR A 382 4.93 -21.96 22.59
CA THR A 382 4.75 -23.29 23.23
C THR A 382 3.55 -24.07 22.71
N VAL A 383 2.72 -23.47 21.87
CA VAL A 383 1.52 -24.09 21.28
C VAL A 383 1.68 -24.05 19.76
N ASN A 384 1.33 -25.14 19.06
CA ASN A 384 1.58 -25.31 17.62
C ASN A 384 3.05 -25.61 17.25
N ASN A 385 3.74 -26.43 18.06
CA ASN A 385 5.12 -26.87 17.77
C ASN A 385 6.14 -25.73 17.60
N GLY A 386 5.90 -24.58 18.24
CA GLY A 386 6.72 -23.37 18.10
C GLY A 386 6.48 -22.58 16.81
N GLU A 387 5.56 -23.04 15.95
CA GLU A 387 5.12 -22.32 14.76
C GLU A 387 4.15 -21.21 15.15
N ILE A 388 4.70 -20.00 15.25
CA ILE A 388 4.00 -18.81 15.75
C ILE A 388 3.12 -18.18 14.67
N ARG A 389 3.56 -18.19 13.41
CA ARG A 389 2.82 -17.58 12.29
C ARG A 389 3.12 -18.23 10.95
N TYR A 390 2.11 -18.29 10.08
CA TYR A 390 2.26 -18.65 8.66
C TYR A 390 2.28 -17.42 7.75
N ASP A 391 2.87 -17.58 6.57
CA ASP A 391 2.89 -16.61 5.45
C ASP A 391 1.63 -16.68 4.56
N THR A 392 0.81 -17.71 4.73
CA THR A 392 -0.48 -17.85 4.06
C THR A 392 -1.56 -18.28 5.03
N VAL A 393 -2.77 -17.76 4.83
CA VAL A 393 -3.96 -18.13 5.61
C VAL A 393 -4.50 -19.51 5.22
N PHE A 394 -4.03 -20.06 4.10
CA PHE A 394 -4.51 -21.31 3.54
C PHE A 394 -3.61 -22.50 3.91
N ASP A 395 -4.23 -23.64 4.16
CA ASP A 395 -3.56 -24.93 4.32
C ASP A 395 -3.19 -25.57 2.97
N LEU A 396 -2.67 -26.80 3.00
CA LEU A 396 -2.28 -27.52 1.78
C LEU A 396 -3.46 -27.93 0.88
N ASN A 397 -4.69 -27.88 1.39
CA ASN A 397 -5.92 -28.16 0.65
C ASN A 397 -6.57 -26.88 0.10
N GLY A 398 -6.02 -25.70 0.43
CA GLY A 398 -6.60 -24.40 0.07
C GLY A 398 -7.70 -23.93 1.01
N GLU A 399 -7.90 -24.58 2.16
CA GLU A 399 -8.84 -24.16 3.19
C GLU A 399 -8.18 -23.18 4.17
N ARG A 400 -8.95 -22.27 4.76
CA ARG A 400 -8.41 -21.35 5.79
C ARG A 400 -7.97 -22.16 7.02
N ARG A 401 -6.82 -21.80 7.58
CA ARG A 401 -6.25 -22.45 8.77
C ARG A 401 -7.05 -22.13 10.02
N ASP A 402 -7.25 -23.16 10.84
CA ASP A 402 -7.72 -23.00 12.21
C ASP A 402 -6.53 -22.77 13.16
N ALA A 403 -6.69 -21.84 14.10
CA ALA A 403 -5.67 -21.60 15.11
C ALA A 403 -5.68 -22.66 16.22
N ALA A 404 -4.47 -23.01 16.67
CA ALA A 404 -4.27 -23.81 17.88
C ALA A 404 -4.39 -22.98 19.16
N SER A 405 -4.38 -21.64 19.07
CA SER A 405 -4.52 -20.72 20.19
C SER A 405 -5.29 -19.46 19.79
N ALA A 406 -6.13 -18.96 20.69
CA ALA A 406 -6.86 -17.70 20.51
C ALA A 406 -6.06 -16.45 20.95
N LEU A 407 -4.76 -16.58 21.25
CA LEU A 407 -3.94 -15.50 21.80
C LEU A 407 -3.92 -14.23 20.93
N PHE A 408 -4.02 -14.41 19.61
CA PHE A 408 -4.00 -13.37 18.59
C PHE A 408 -5.28 -13.36 17.75
N ALA A 409 -6.36 -13.98 18.24
CA ALA A 409 -7.60 -14.10 17.48
C ALA A 409 -8.36 -12.77 17.40
N THR A 410 -9.02 -12.58 16.27
CA THR A 410 -10.04 -11.54 16.13
C THR A 410 -11.27 -11.88 16.96
N ASP A 411 -12.06 -10.86 17.29
CA ASP A 411 -13.34 -11.08 17.95
C ASP A 411 -14.30 -11.83 17.03
N ALA A 412 -14.84 -12.95 17.53
CA ALA A 412 -15.85 -13.71 16.82
C ALA A 412 -17.11 -12.87 16.59
N ASP A 413 -17.79 -13.09 15.45
CA ASP A 413 -19.08 -12.47 15.13
C ASP A 413 -19.09 -10.93 15.22
N THR A 414 -17.93 -10.31 14.97
CA THR A 414 -17.69 -8.88 15.01
C THR A 414 -17.23 -8.38 13.63
N PRO A 415 -18.03 -7.54 12.94
CA PRO A 415 -19.07 -6.68 13.49
C PRO A 415 -20.49 -7.25 13.46
N ALA A 416 -20.67 -8.45 12.92
CA ALA A 416 -21.97 -9.12 12.82
C ALA A 416 -21.78 -10.64 12.85
N ALA A 417 -22.85 -11.36 13.21
CA ALA A 417 -22.86 -12.82 13.22
C ALA A 417 -22.39 -13.42 11.89
N GLY A 418 -21.44 -14.35 11.96
CA GLY A 418 -20.79 -14.99 10.82
C GLY A 418 -19.53 -14.29 10.32
N PHE A 419 -19.18 -13.09 10.81
CA PHE A 419 -18.02 -12.34 10.35
C PHE A 419 -17.11 -11.95 11.51
N SER A 420 -15.80 -12.19 11.37
CA SER A 420 -14.79 -11.82 12.37
C SER A 420 -13.74 -10.94 11.68
N LEU A 421 -13.76 -9.63 11.94
CA LEU A 421 -12.94 -8.67 11.23
C LEU A 421 -11.94 -7.98 12.15
N TYR A 422 -10.67 -8.03 11.77
CA TYR A 422 -9.57 -7.32 12.44
C TYR A 422 -9.89 -5.83 12.69
N ARG A 423 -10.41 -5.11 11.69
CA ARG A 423 -10.67 -3.65 11.80
C ARG A 423 -11.78 -3.27 12.79
N PHE A 424 -12.53 -4.25 13.31
CA PHE A 424 -13.59 -4.06 14.30
C PHE A 424 -13.35 -4.83 15.61
N SER A 425 -12.25 -5.59 15.69
CA SER A 425 -11.89 -6.35 16.88
C SER A 425 -11.22 -5.44 17.90
N ASP A 426 -11.50 -5.68 19.18
CA ASP A 426 -10.89 -4.93 20.28
C ASP A 426 -10.28 -5.81 21.37
N GLY A 427 -9.44 -5.20 22.19
CA GLY A 427 -8.78 -5.84 23.32
C GLY A 427 -8.29 -4.80 24.32
N HIS A 428 -7.60 -5.23 25.37
CA HIS A 428 -6.88 -4.32 26.29
C HIS A 428 -7.70 -3.11 26.77
N GLY A 429 -8.88 -3.36 27.34
CA GLY A 429 -9.78 -2.30 27.83
C GLY A 429 -10.64 -1.64 26.74
N GLY A 430 -10.87 -2.32 25.60
CA GLY A 430 -11.72 -1.86 24.50
C GLY A 430 -10.98 -1.04 23.44
N LEU A 431 -9.65 -1.05 23.47
CA LEU A 431 -8.82 -0.49 22.42
C LEU A 431 -8.91 -1.37 21.17
N GLN A 432 -9.20 -0.74 20.03
CA GLN A 432 -9.27 -1.43 18.74
C GLN A 432 -7.90 -1.96 18.35
N CYS A 433 -7.86 -3.15 17.73
CA CYS A 433 -6.60 -3.73 17.26
C CYS A 433 -5.83 -2.75 16.35
N SER A 434 -6.55 -2.06 15.46
CA SER A 434 -5.97 -1.06 14.55
C SER A 434 -5.38 0.18 15.24
N ALA A 435 -5.78 0.47 16.48
CA ALA A 435 -5.15 1.56 17.23
C ALA A 435 -3.69 1.21 17.57
N CYS A 436 -3.41 -0.04 17.96
CA CYS A 436 -2.05 -0.44 18.28
C CYS A 436 -1.25 -0.84 17.04
N HIS A 437 -1.87 -1.59 16.14
CA HIS A 437 -1.20 -2.26 15.02
C HIS A 437 -1.27 -1.48 13.71
N GLY A 438 -2.11 -0.45 13.59
CA GLY A 438 -2.37 0.23 12.33
C GLY A 438 -3.48 -0.42 11.50
N PRO A 439 -3.84 0.17 10.36
CA PRO A 439 -5.00 -0.28 9.59
C PRO A 439 -4.70 -1.58 8.80
N PRO A 440 -5.73 -2.28 8.27
CA PRO A 440 -5.52 -3.36 7.32
C PRO A 440 -4.56 -2.93 6.19
N HIS A 441 -3.74 -3.82 5.66
CA HIS A 441 -2.75 -3.53 4.60
C HIS A 441 -1.62 -2.54 4.93
N ALA A 442 -1.72 -1.77 6.02
CA ALA A 442 -0.65 -0.93 6.57
C ALA A 442 -0.45 -1.16 8.07
N ILE A 443 -0.51 -2.44 8.47
CA ILE A 443 -0.11 -2.88 9.81
C ILE A 443 1.36 -2.53 10.02
N ALA A 444 1.68 -1.82 11.10
CA ALA A 444 3.02 -1.31 11.36
C ALA A 444 4.03 -2.44 11.67
N PRO A 445 5.33 -2.26 11.35
CA PRO A 445 5.91 -1.11 10.67
C PRO A 445 5.58 -1.09 9.17
N THR A 446 5.67 0.07 8.55
CA THR A 446 5.37 0.25 7.12
C THR A 446 6.61 0.72 6.34
N ARG A 447 6.53 0.74 5.00
CA ARG A 447 7.58 1.34 4.13
C ARG A 447 7.41 2.83 3.93
N TRP A 448 6.26 3.37 4.29
CA TRP A 448 5.91 4.76 3.98
C TRP A 448 5.99 5.57 5.25
N GLN A 449 6.95 6.48 5.27
CA GLN A 449 7.25 7.31 6.44
C GLN A 449 5.99 7.88 7.10
N ASN A 450 5.04 8.37 6.32
CA ASN A 450 3.81 8.99 6.80
C ASN A 450 2.95 8.07 7.69
N ASP A 451 2.92 6.76 7.44
CA ASP A 451 2.16 5.81 8.28
C ASP A 451 2.83 5.60 9.65
N ASP A 452 4.15 5.75 9.74
CA ASP A 452 4.92 5.51 10.96
C ASP A 452 5.08 6.76 11.85
N LEU A 453 4.78 7.97 11.34
CA LEU A 453 4.91 9.23 12.10
C LEU A 453 4.14 9.25 13.41
N GLN A 454 2.95 8.62 13.46
CA GLN A 454 2.18 8.52 14.70
C GLN A 454 2.91 7.70 15.75
N ALA A 455 3.48 6.56 15.35
CA ALA A 455 4.22 5.70 16.27
C ALA A 455 5.47 6.42 16.79
N GLU A 456 6.25 7.05 15.90
CA GLU A 456 7.40 7.86 16.28
C GLU A 456 7.02 8.97 17.28
N GLN A 457 5.91 9.69 17.02
CA GLN A 457 5.43 10.75 17.91
C GLN A 457 5.05 10.22 19.29
N LEU A 458 4.40 9.06 19.36
CA LEU A 458 3.81 8.55 20.60
C LEU A 458 4.81 7.78 21.46
N GLN A 459 5.60 6.88 20.86
CA GLN A 459 6.52 5.99 21.59
C GLN A 459 8.00 6.25 21.31
N GLY A 460 8.34 7.13 20.37
CA GLY A 460 9.72 7.48 20.03
C GLY A 460 10.36 6.57 18.97
N HIS A 461 9.64 5.57 18.47
CA HIS A 461 10.11 4.67 17.42
C HIS A 461 8.97 4.17 16.53
N VAL A 462 9.29 3.81 15.27
CA VAL A 462 8.35 3.22 14.31
C VAL A 462 7.89 1.82 14.75
N GLY A 463 6.74 1.36 14.25
CA GLY A 463 6.18 0.04 14.53
C GLY A 463 4.87 0.05 15.31
N THR A 464 4.39 -1.15 15.67
CA THR A 464 3.19 -1.31 16.53
C THR A 464 3.38 -0.57 17.85
N ILE A 465 2.33 0.05 18.38
CA ILE A 465 2.37 0.70 19.70
C ILE A 465 2.50 -0.37 20.79
N THR A 466 3.72 -0.51 21.32
CA THR A 466 4.06 -1.48 22.36
C THR A 466 4.50 -0.83 23.66
N GLU A 467 4.79 0.47 23.63
CA GLU A 467 5.17 1.21 24.82
C GLU A 467 3.97 1.54 25.70
N CYS A 468 3.86 0.80 26.80
CA CYS A 468 2.75 0.96 27.74
C CYS A 468 2.67 2.39 28.32
N SER A 469 3.80 3.10 28.40
CA SER A 469 3.89 4.50 28.87
C SER A 469 3.23 5.50 27.93
N VAL A 470 2.92 5.11 26.70
CA VAL A 470 2.12 5.93 25.76
C VAL A 470 0.79 6.27 26.42
N CYS A 471 0.11 5.28 26.99
CA CYS A 471 -1.23 5.44 27.56
C CYS A 471 -1.27 5.42 29.10
N HIS A 472 -0.35 4.69 29.74
CA HIS A 472 -0.39 4.41 31.18
C HIS A 472 0.69 5.18 31.95
N THR A 473 0.35 5.62 33.16
CA THR A 473 1.29 6.21 34.13
C THR A 473 1.52 5.26 35.29
N GLY A 474 2.71 5.27 35.90
CA GLY A 474 2.97 4.52 37.14
C GLY A 474 3.20 3.00 36.94
N LEU A 475 3.83 2.60 35.84
CA LEU A 475 4.07 1.18 35.50
C LEU A 475 5.26 0.54 36.25
N GLU A 476 5.94 1.27 37.13
CA GLU A 476 7.19 0.84 37.78
C GLU A 476 7.00 -0.35 38.74
N ASP A 477 5.77 -0.59 39.20
CA ASP A 477 5.41 -1.67 40.14
C ASP A 477 4.61 -2.83 39.52
N ASN A 478 4.30 -2.80 38.22
CA ASN A 478 3.43 -3.80 37.61
C ASN A 478 4.16 -5.11 37.28
N GLN A 479 4.07 -6.08 38.19
CA GLN A 479 4.41 -7.49 37.94
C GLN A 479 3.22 -8.26 37.35
N LEU A 480 2.59 -7.75 36.29
CA LEU A 480 1.36 -8.33 35.73
C LEU A 480 1.52 -8.65 34.24
N LEU A 481 0.97 -9.80 33.82
CA LEU A 481 0.73 -10.18 32.42
C LEU A 481 -0.68 -9.76 31.98
N SER A 482 -1.11 -8.58 32.41
CA SER A 482 -2.45 -8.04 32.10
C SER A 482 -2.44 -7.10 30.89
N GLY A 483 -1.32 -7.02 30.17
CA GLY A 483 -1.24 -6.31 28.90
C GLY A 483 -1.85 -7.10 27.73
N PRO A 484 -1.92 -6.49 26.54
CA PRO A 484 -2.41 -7.16 25.34
C PRO A 484 -1.59 -8.42 25.05
N HIS A 485 -2.25 -9.49 24.60
CA HIS A 485 -1.64 -10.80 24.34
C HIS A 485 -0.87 -11.40 25.54
N GLY A 486 -1.21 -11.00 26.76
CA GLY A 486 -0.49 -11.43 27.97
C GLY A 486 0.90 -10.81 28.11
N MET A 487 1.18 -9.69 27.43
CA MET A 487 2.44 -8.97 27.55
C MET A 487 2.57 -8.26 28.90
N HIS A 488 3.82 -7.99 29.30
CA HIS A 488 4.17 -7.18 30.47
C HIS A 488 4.97 -5.94 30.06
N PRO A 489 4.96 -4.86 30.86
CA PRO A 489 5.86 -3.74 30.66
C PRO A 489 7.33 -4.16 30.80
N SER A 490 8.21 -3.63 29.94
CA SER A 490 9.65 -3.86 29.98
C SER A 490 10.40 -2.70 30.64
N THR A 491 10.02 -2.34 31.88
CA THR A 491 10.63 -1.21 32.61
C THR A 491 11.98 -1.58 33.22
N ALA A 492 12.81 -0.59 33.51
CA ALA A 492 14.06 -0.81 34.27
C ALA A 492 13.78 -1.45 35.64
N ALA A 493 12.71 -1.04 36.33
CA ALA A 493 12.32 -1.61 37.62
C ALA A 493 11.95 -3.10 37.52
N TRP A 494 11.31 -3.51 36.41
CA TRP A 494 11.05 -4.92 36.11
C TRP A 494 12.36 -5.71 35.96
N ALA A 495 13.24 -5.24 35.08
CA ALA A 495 14.49 -5.92 34.77
C ALA A 495 15.49 -5.96 35.95
N ASN A 496 15.48 -4.96 36.83
CA ASN A 496 16.49 -4.81 37.89
C ASN A 496 16.15 -5.52 39.21
N GLY A 497 15.16 -6.42 39.24
CA GLY A 497 14.92 -7.27 40.42
C GLY A 497 13.50 -7.76 40.64
N LYS A 498 12.53 -7.35 39.81
CA LYS A 498 11.14 -7.84 39.93
C LYS A 498 10.80 -8.99 39.00
N HIS A 499 11.55 -9.16 37.92
CA HIS A 499 11.31 -10.24 36.95
C HIS A 499 11.67 -11.61 37.50
N GLY A 500 12.67 -11.73 38.39
CA GLY A 500 13.10 -13.00 38.99
C GLY A 500 11.97 -13.69 39.76
N ASP A 501 11.48 -13.05 40.83
CA ASP A 501 10.35 -13.54 41.64
C ASP A 501 9.12 -13.88 40.79
N PHE A 502 8.84 -13.07 39.77
CA PHE A 502 7.72 -13.32 38.89
C PHE A 502 7.95 -14.54 37.99
N ALA A 503 9.13 -14.68 37.40
CA ALA A 503 9.49 -15.78 36.53
C ALA A 503 9.47 -17.11 37.29
N GLU A 504 9.98 -17.16 38.52
CA GLU A 504 9.92 -18.37 39.36
C GLU A 504 8.49 -18.87 39.57
N ALA A 505 7.54 -17.95 39.75
CA ALA A 505 6.13 -18.29 39.97
C ALA A 505 5.35 -18.52 38.66
N ASN A 506 5.80 -17.99 37.52
CA ASN A 506 5.01 -17.89 36.29
C ASN A 506 5.77 -18.32 35.01
N LEU A 507 6.80 -19.15 35.13
CA LEU A 507 7.69 -19.53 34.02
C LEU A 507 6.93 -20.04 32.78
N SER A 508 5.86 -20.82 32.98
CA SER A 508 5.00 -21.31 31.88
C SER A 508 4.39 -20.20 31.04
N ASN A 509 4.05 -19.08 31.67
CA ASN A 509 3.47 -17.92 30.98
C ASN A 509 4.53 -17.16 30.20
N CYS A 510 5.72 -16.99 30.77
CA CYS A 510 6.86 -16.39 30.08
C CYS A 510 7.21 -17.20 28.81
N ARG A 511 7.24 -18.53 28.91
CA ARG A 511 7.55 -19.45 27.79
C ARG A 511 6.58 -19.32 26.61
N ALA A 512 5.36 -18.84 26.81
CA ALA A 512 4.42 -18.60 25.71
C ALA A 512 4.95 -17.56 24.71
N CYS A 513 5.78 -16.62 25.14
CA CYS A 513 6.43 -15.62 24.26
C CYS A 513 7.94 -15.87 24.13
N HIS A 514 8.60 -16.29 25.21
CA HIS A 514 10.05 -16.48 25.26
C HIS A 514 10.53 -17.88 24.86
N GLY A 515 9.61 -18.78 24.47
CA GLY A 515 9.93 -20.12 23.97
C GLY A 515 10.09 -21.16 25.06
N SER A 516 9.84 -22.43 24.71
CA SER A 516 9.98 -23.58 25.62
C SER A 516 11.41 -23.83 26.11
N ASN A 517 12.40 -23.27 25.41
CA ASN A 517 13.81 -23.33 25.74
C ASN A 517 14.33 -22.04 26.39
N ASP A 518 13.46 -21.07 26.69
CA ASP A 518 13.77 -19.81 27.37
C ASP A 518 14.82 -18.92 26.66
N ARG A 519 15.04 -19.14 25.35
CA ARG A 519 16.02 -18.39 24.52
C ARG A 519 15.41 -17.18 23.81
N GLY A 520 14.11 -16.93 23.98
CA GLY A 520 13.37 -15.93 23.23
C GLY A 520 12.84 -16.46 21.89
N THR A 521 11.83 -15.79 21.36
CA THR A 521 11.28 -16.01 20.01
C THR A 521 10.97 -14.69 19.35
N VAL A 522 10.49 -14.70 18.12
CA VAL A 522 10.01 -13.48 17.43
C VAL A 522 8.95 -12.69 18.23
N LEU A 523 8.25 -13.33 19.18
CA LEU A 523 7.31 -12.66 20.10
C LEU A 523 7.99 -11.89 21.23
N SER A 524 9.23 -12.22 21.58
CA SER A 524 10.03 -11.53 22.62
C SER A 524 11.07 -10.57 22.02
N LEU A 525 10.90 -10.19 20.76
CA LEU A 525 11.78 -9.27 20.06
C LEU A 525 11.68 -7.85 20.63
N ALA A 526 12.82 -7.26 20.97
CA ALA A 526 12.90 -5.88 21.43
C ALA A 526 12.45 -4.92 20.32
N GLN A 527 11.38 -4.16 20.57
CA GLN A 527 10.81 -3.24 19.58
C GLN A 527 11.61 -1.92 19.45
N ASP A 528 12.44 -1.62 20.44
CA ASP A 528 13.35 -0.49 20.49
C ASP A 528 14.61 -0.84 21.30
N THR A 529 15.66 -0.04 21.16
CA THR A 529 16.93 -0.22 21.87
C THR A 529 16.78 0.16 23.35
N ARG A 530 17.09 -0.79 24.23
CA ARG A 530 16.97 -0.62 25.69
C ARG A 530 18.16 -1.21 26.43
N SER A 531 18.56 -0.54 27.50
CA SER A 531 19.58 -1.03 28.41
C SER A 531 18.98 -1.31 29.79
N TYR A 532 19.21 -2.51 30.29
CA TYR A 532 18.83 -2.92 31.64
C TYR A 532 20.08 -3.18 32.46
N SER A 533 20.06 -2.84 33.75
CA SER A 533 21.23 -2.98 34.62
C SER A 533 20.84 -3.72 35.88
N ASN A 534 21.25 -4.98 35.97
CA ASN A 534 21.04 -5.81 37.14
C ASN A 534 22.37 -6.08 37.85
N GLU A 535 22.34 -6.98 38.83
CA GLU A 535 23.52 -7.45 39.55
C GLU A 535 24.59 -8.13 38.68
N PHE A 536 24.23 -8.56 37.47
CA PHE A 536 25.13 -9.12 36.47
C PHE A 536 25.69 -8.09 35.48
N GLY A 537 25.40 -6.81 35.71
CA GLY A 537 25.86 -5.69 34.90
C GLY A 537 24.80 -5.13 33.95
N THR A 538 25.24 -4.25 33.06
CA THR A 538 24.37 -3.62 32.07
C THR A 538 24.31 -4.46 30.80
N ARG A 539 23.10 -4.78 30.36
CA ARG A 539 22.82 -5.42 29.06
C ARG A 539 22.02 -4.49 28.20
N THR A 540 22.49 -4.27 26.98
CA THR A 540 21.75 -3.55 25.94
C THR A 540 21.17 -4.55 24.96
N TYR A 541 19.85 -4.45 24.78
CA TYR A 541 19.05 -5.09 23.75
C TYR A 541 18.78 -4.04 22.69
N GLU A 542 19.38 -4.19 21.53
CA GLU A 542 19.08 -3.33 20.40
C GLU A 542 17.77 -3.81 19.76
N ARG A 543 17.08 -2.90 19.07
CA ARG A 543 15.87 -3.24 18.32
C ARG A 543 16.09 -4.47 17.45
N GLY A 544 15.23 -5.47 17.54
CA GLY A 544 15.40 -6.73 16.81
C GLY A 544 16.14 -7.85 17.55
N ASN A 545 16.73 -7.58 18.71
CA ASN A 545 17.28 -8.64 19.56
C ASN A 545 16.15 -9.46 20.20
N LEU A 546 16.34 -10.77 20.24
CA LEU A 546 15.47 -11.66 21.00
C LEU A 546 15.80 -11.50 22.48
N VAL A 547 14.77 -11.32 23.31
CA VAL A 547 14.97 -11.30 24.77
C VAL A 547 14.76 -12.72 25.31
N GLY A 548 15.79 -13.29 25.93
CA GLY A 548 15.75 -14.61 26.56
C GLY A 548 16.47 -14.66 27.91
N CYS A 549 16.22 -15.72 28.69
CA CYS A 549 16.86 -15.90 30.01
C CYS A 549 18.38 -16.06 29.89
N TYR A 550 18.84 -16.71 28.81
CA TYR A 550 20.24 -17.05 28.59
C TYR A 550 21.16 -15.87 28.27
N ASP A 551 20.59 -14.67 28.04
CA ASP A 551 21.38 -13.45 27.83
C ASP A 551 22.09 -12.99 29.11
N CYS A 552 21.50 -13.31 30.27
CA CYS A 552 22.02 -12.95 31.59
C CYS A 552 22.39 -14.17 32.43
N HIS A 553 21.63 -15.26 32.32
CA HIS A 553 21.71 -16.43 33.19
C HIS A 553 22.25 -17.67 32.45
N ASP A 554 22.85 -18.62 33.17
CA ASP A 554 23.19 -19.95 32.62
C ASP A 554 21.97 -20.90 32.52
N GLY A 555 20.76 -20.39 32.77
CA GLY A 555 19.47 -21.10 32.63
C GLY A 555 18.31 -20.36 33.29
N PRO A 556 17.06 -20.80 33.08
CA PRO A 556 15.87 -20.16 33.65
C PRO A 556 15.78 -20.26 35.18
N ASP A 557 16.42 -21.27 35.79
CA ASP A 557 16.39 -21.53 37.24
C ASP A 557 17.72 -21.16 37.95
N GLY A 558 18.63 -20.47 37.26
CA GLY A 558 20.00 -20.25 37.72
C GLY A 558 20.31 -18.79 38.06
N GLU A 559 20.76 -18.53 39.30
CA GLU A 559 21.35 -17.23 39.71
C GLU A 559 22.81 -17.05 39.21
N HIS A 560 23.26 -17.93 38.32
CA HIS A 560 24.63 -17.94 37.82
C HIS A 560 24.74 -17.14 36.52
N HIS A 561 25.67 -16.18 36.52
CA HIS A 561 25.99 -15.34 35.36
C HIS A 561 26.63 -16.15 34.23
N THR A 562 26.18 -15.91 33.00
CA THR A 562 26.79 -16.55 31.84
C THR A 562 28.14 -15.95 31.46
N SER A 563 29.12 -16.82 31.21
CA SER A 563 30.47 -16.43 30.74
C SER A 563 30.58 -16.29 29.21
N ASN A 564 29.47 -16.45 28.46
CA ASN A 564 29.48 -16.29 27.01
C ASN A 564 29.66 -14.82 26.63
N GLY A 565 30.70 -14.53 25.83
CA GLY A 565 30.82 -13.23 25.18
C GLY A 565 29.78 -13.12 24.07
N ARG A 566 29.15 -11.95 23.91
CA ARG A 566 28.25 -11.74 22.77
C ARG A 566 29.06 -11.64 21.46
N PRO A 567 28.51 -12.12 20.34
CA PRO A 567 29.10 -11.87 19.04
C PRO A 567 29.17 -10.38 18.74
N VAL A 568 30.13 -9.97 17.91
CA VAL A 568 30.30 -8.56 17.54
C VAL A 568 30.11 -8.38 16.04
N ALA A 569 28.99 -7.78 15.65
CA ALA A 569 28.69 -7.41 14.27
C ALA A 569 29.28 -6.04 13.93
N GLN A 570 29.67 -5.82 12.66
CA GLN A 570 30.32 -4.58 12.19
C GLN A 570 29.48 -3.90 11.11
N ASP A 571 29.41 -2.57 11.15
CA ASP A 571 28.77 -1.82 10.07
C ASP A 571 29.53 -1.99 8.75
N LEU A 572 28.78 -1.99 7.64
CA LEU A 572 29.31 -2.14 6.29
C LEU A 572 28.85 -0.97 5.41
N VAL A 573 29.69 -0.59 4.45
CA VAL A 573 29.36 0.40 3.43
C VAL A 573 29.66 -0.23 2.07
N GLU A 574 28.64 -0.29 1.24
CA GLU A 574 28.69 -0.92 -0.08
C GLU A 574 28.14 0.01 -1.16
N SER A 575 28.32 -0.35 -2.43
CA SER A 575 27.74 0.37 -3.57
C SER A 575 27.35 -0.58 -4.69
N THR A 576 26.26 -0.30 -5.38
CA THR A 576 25.85 -1.04 -6.58
C THR A 576 25.16 -0.12 -7.57
N PRO A 577 25.24 -0.35 -8.89
CA PRO A 577 24.34 0.29 -9.84
C PRO A 577 22.88 -0.11 -9.57
N THR A 578 21.93 0.77 -9.90
CA THR A 578 20.51 0.37 -9.94
C THR A 578 20.31 -0.86 -10.82
N ASP A 579 19.32 -1.69 -10.46
CA ASP A 579 18.94 -2.92 -11.15
C ASP A 579 20.01 -4.04 -11.15
N VAL A 580 21.12 -3.86 -10.42
CA VAL A 580 22.16 -4.88 -10.23
C VAL A 580 22.11 -5.43 -8.80
N PRO A 581 21.82 -6.73 -8.61
CA PRO A 581 21.86 -7.36 -7.29
C PRO A 581 23.27 -7.33 -6.69
N LEU A 582 23.35 -6.98 -5.42
CA LEU A 582 24.59 -6.90 -4.66
C LEU A 582 24.67 -8.05 -3.64
N GLN A 583 25.76 -8.81 -3.64
CA GLN A 583 26.05 -9.79 -2.58
C GLN A 583 26.86 -9.13 -1.48
N VAL A 584 26.32 -9.12 -0.25
CA VAL A 584 26.96 -8.53 0.92
C VAL A 584 27.34 -9.62 1.90
N ALA A 585 28.63 -9.73 2.23
CA ALA A 585 29.11 -10.67 3.24
C ALA A 585 29.12 -10.02 4.62
N MET A 586 28.21 -10.45 5.49
CA MET A 586 28.09 -9.98 6.87
C MET A 586 29.37 -10.25 7.66
N SER A 587 29.84 -9.24 8.41
CA SER A 587 31.03 -9.30 9.25
C SER A 587 30.62 -9.43 10.72
N VAL A 588 30.81 -10.62 11.30
CA VAL A 588 30.57 -10.88 12.73
C VAL A 588 31.72 -11.70 13.30
N THR A 589 32.25 -11.27 14.44
CA THR A 589 33.33 -11.96 15.16
C THR A 589 32.78 -12.71 16.36
N ASP A 590 32.93 -14.04 16.38
CA ASP A 590 32.60 -14.90 17.52
C ASP A 590 33.38 -16.24 17.47
N PRO A 591 33.74 -16.85 18.62
CA PRO A 591 34.34 -18.20 18.65
C PRO A 591 33.36 -19.36 18.38
N GLN A 592 32.05 -19.15 18.43
CA GLN A 592 31.00 -20.15 18.20
C GLN A 592 30.40 -20.04 16.78
N PRO A 593 29.69 -21.09 16.31
CA PRO A 593 28.92 -21.03 15.06
C PRO A 593 27.81 -19.97 15.11
N LEU A 594 27.64 -19.23 14.02
CA LEU A 594 26.70 -18.11 13.91
C LEU A 594 25.54 -18.41 12.98
N VAL A 595 24.34 -17.96 13.37
CA VAL A 595 23.15 -17.89 12.52
C VAL A 595 22.83 -16.42 12.27
N TYR A 596 22.82 -16.01 11.00
CA TYR A 596 22.58 -14.62 10.61
C TYR A 596 21.08 -14.37 10.38
N ARG A 597 20.66 -13.13 10.62
CA ARG A 597 19.30 -12.68 10.30
C ARG A 597 19.29 -11.20 9.93
N ILE A 598 18.29 -10.84 9.12
CA ILE A 598 17.96 -9.46 8.84
C ILE A 598 17.06 -8.96 9.96
N VAL A 599 17.45 -7.83 10.55
CA VAL A 599 16.73 -7.17 11.65
C VAL A 599 15.69 -6.20 11.09
N ALA A 600 16.07 -5.43 10.07
CA ALA A 600 15.18 -4.50 9.36
C ALA A 600 15.49 -4.52 7.86
N GLN A 601 14.45 -4.56 7.04
CA GLN A 601 14.56 -4.44 5.58
C GLN A 601 14.85 -2.99 5.17
N PRO A 602 15.51 -2.78 4.02
CA PRO A 602 15.69 -1.45 3.46
C PRO A 602 14.36 -0.84 2.98
N LEU A 603 14.35 0.50 2.86
CA LEU A 603 13.17 1.25 2.39
C LEU A 603 13.03 1.15 0.87
N HIS A 604 14.14 1.12 0.14
CA HIS A 604 14.18 1.21 -1.32
C HIS A 604 14.73 -0.06 -1.99
N GLY A 605 14.61 -1.21 -1.32
CA GLY A 605 15.04 -2.50 -1.83
C GLY A 605 14.53 -3.68 -1.02
N THR A 606 15.12 -4.85 -1.26
CA THR A 606 14.95 -6.04 -0.42
C THR A 606 16.29 -6.69 -0.15
N VAL A 607 16.39 -7.39 0.99
CA VAL A 607 17.57 -8.18 1.35
C VAL A 607 17.16 -9.54 1.90
N ALA A 608 17.79 -10.61 1.42
CA ALA A 608 17.58 -11.97 1.91
C ALA A 608 18.89 -12.75 1.98
N PHE A 609 18.99 -13.68 2.94
CA PHE A 609 20.08 -14.66 2.98
C PHE A 609 19.77 -15.84 2.04
N ASP A 610 20.78 -16.31 1.32
CA ASP A 610 20.68 -17.48 0.42
C ASP A 610 20.79 -18.83 1.17
N GLY A 611 20.46 -18.86 2.46
CA GLY A 611 20.55 -20.01 3.34
C GLY A 611 21.07 -19.64 4.73
N THR A 612 21.81 -20.55 5.37
CA THR A 612 22.43 -20.33 6.69
C THR A 612 23.82 -19.68 6.61
N GLY A 613 24.20 -19.13 5.45
CA GLY A 613 25.48 -18.48 5.23
C GLY A 613 25.54 -17.07 5.83
N ASN A 614 26.71 -16.42 5.72
CA ASN A 614 26.88 -15.02 6.09
C ASN A 614 26.70 -14.06 4.90
N VAL A 615 26.28 -14.54 3.73
CA VAL A 615 26.09 -13.71 2.52
C VAL A 615 24.61 -13.44 2.31
N ALA A 616 24.25 -12.17 2.21
CA ALA A 616 22.90 -11.74 1.85
C ALA A 616 22.90 -11.10 0.45
N THR A 617 21.80 -11.24 -0.29
CA THR A 617 21.61 -10.57 -1.57
C THR A 617 20.70 -9.37 -1.38
N TYR A 618 21.21 -8.17 -1.68
CA TYR A 618 20.44 -6.94 -1.78
C TYR A 618 19.98 -6.70 -3.22
N ARG A 619 18.73 -6.29 -3.39
CA ARG A 619 18.15 -5.84 -4.67
C ARG A 619 17.48 -4.49 -4.47
N ALA A 620 18.01 -3.46 -5.14
CA ALA A 620 17.35 -2.16 -5.18
C ALA A 620 16.00 -2.26 -5.90
N LYS A 621 15.04 -1.43 -5.49
CA LYS A 621 13.81 -1.18 -6.26
C LYS A 621 14.21 -0.72 -7.66
N ALA A 622 13.50 -1.21 -8.67
CA ALA A 622 13.83 -0.91 -10.04
C ALA A 622 13.91 0.60 -10.31
N GLY A 623 15.04 1.05 -10.86
CA GLY A 623 15.33 2.46 -11.14
C GLY A 623 15.61 3.36 -9.92
N TYR A 624 15.69 2.83 -8.69
CA TYR A 624 16.06 3.62 -7.51
C TYR A 624 17.53 4.05 -7.56
N VAL A 625 17.80 5.32 -7.22
CA VAL A 625 19.15 5.88 -7.10
C VAL A 625 19.18 6.70 -5.81
N GLY A 626 20.16 6.44 -4.96
CA GLY A 626 20.29 7.06 -3.64
C GLY A 626 20.82 6.08 -2.60
N THR A 627 20.90 6.54 -1.36
CA THR A 627 21.33 5.70 -0.23
C THR A 627 20.17 4.82 0.25
N ASP A 628 20.45 3.57 0.53
CA ASP A 628 19.53 2.63 1.14
C ASP A 628 20.24 1.91 2.29
N GLU A 629 19.51 1.50 3.33
CA GLU A 629 20.11 0.93 4.54
C GLU A 629 19.30 -0.23 5.07
N PHE A 630 19.97 -1.28 5.53
CA PHE A 630 19.33 -2.39 6.24
C PHE A 630 20.13 -2.79 7.49
N LEU A 631 19.43 -3.40 8.45
CA LEU A 631 20.02 -3.81 9.72
C LEU A 631 20.18 -5.34 9.77
N TYR A 632 21.28 -5.82 10.34
CA TYR A 632 21.52 -7.26 10.52
C TYR A 632 22.09 -7.59 11.90
N ALA A 633 21.92 -8.84 12.30
CA ALA A 633 22.51 -9.42 13.51
C ALA A 633 22.84 -10.90 13.30
N ALA A 634 23.61 -11.48 14.22
CA ALA A 634 23.86 -12.91 14.26
C ALA A 634 23.69 -13.47 15.67
N HIS A 635 23.42 -14.77 15.75
CA HIS A 635 23.18 -15.50 17.00
C HIS A 635 24.14 -16.69 17.11
N ASP A 636 24.79 -16.83 18.27
CA ASP A 636 25.87 -17.81 18.49
C ASP A 636 25.43 -19.07 19.26
N THR A 637 24.16 -19.44 19.09
CA THR A 637 23.42 -20.47 19.86
C THR A 637 23.08 -20.07 21.30
N LYS A 638 23.64 -18.97 21.83
CA LYS A 638 23.38 -18.51 23.19
C LYS A 638 22.87 -17.08 23.25
N THR A 639 23.53 -16.18 22.57
CA THR A 639 23.35 -14.73 22.66
C THR A 639 23.30 -14.10 21.28
N ASP A 640 22.53 -13.03 21.17
CA ASP A 640 22.55 -12.18 19.98
C ASP A 640 23.76 -11.24 19.97
N SER A 641 24.24 -10.93 18.77
CA SER A 641 25.18 -9.85 18.51
C SER A 641 24.55 -8.48 18.78
N ASN A 642 25.38 -7.43 18.80
CA ASN A 642 24.87 -6.10 18.45
C ASN A 642 24.26 -6.12 17.04
N VAL A 643 23.34 -5.20 16.77
CA VAL A 643 22.83 -4.90 15.45
C VAL A 643 23.86 -4.03 14.73
N ALA A 644 24.07 -4.32 13.46
CA ALA A 644 24.94 -3.56 12.58
C ALA A 644 24.16 -3.07 11.35
N THR A 645 24.60 -1.94 10.81
CA THR A 645 24.00 -1.29 9.64
C THR A 645 24.81 -1.62 8.39
N VAL A 646 24.12 -1.94 7.30
CA VAL A 646 24.70 -1.94 5.96
C VAL A 646 24.13 -0.74 5.22
N SER A 647 24.99 0.25 4.92
CA SER A 647 24.64 1.40 4.08
C SER A 647 25.07 1.12 2.64
N ILE A 648 24.15 1.30 1.70
CA ILE A 648 24.35 0.98 0.28
C ILE A 648 24.14 2.26 -0.54
N ASP A 649 25.15 2.65 -1.32
CA ASP A 649 25.00 3.70 -2.33
C ASP A 649 24.53 3.09 -3.66
N VAL A 650 23.24 3.27 -3.99
CA VAL A 650 22.66 2.84 -5.26
C VAL A 650 22.91 3.92 -6.29
N THR A 651 23.82 3.66 -7.21
CA THR A 651 24.26 4.63 -8.21
C THR A 651 23.45 4.49 -9.50
N ALA A 652 23.21 5.61 -10.17
CA ALA A 652 22.70 5.55 -11.54
C ALA A 652 23.66 4.72 -12.41
N PRO A 653 23.16 4.01 -13.43
CA PRO A 653 24.04 3.28 -14.34
C PRO A 653 25.03 4.28 -14.94
N THR A 654 26.33 3.95 -14.92
CA THR A 654 27.33 4.79 -15.58
C THR A 654 27.22 4.59 -17.09
N CYS A 655 26.44 5.45 -17.75
CA CYS A 655 26.46 5.51 -19.21
C CYS A 655 27.70 6.29 -19.66
N ALA A 656 28.53 5.65 -20.48
CA ALA A 656 29.70 6.31 -21.07
C ALA A 656 29.24 7.42 -22.03
N GLY A 657 28.16 7.20 -22.78
CA GLY A 657 27.59 8.17 -23.69
C GLY A 657 26.43 9.02 -23.14
N SER A 658 25.90 9.92 -23.98
CA SER A 658 24.78 10.83 -23.66
C SER A 658 23.73 10.93 -24.77
N ILE A 659 22.49 11.26 -24.42
CA ILE A 659 21.37 11.43 -25.36
C ILE A 659 20.78 12.84 -25.18
N GLU A 660 20.71 13.62 -26.24
CA GLU A 660 20.17 14.99 -26.23
C GLU A 660 19.17 15.23 -27.35
N SER A 661 17.97 15.70 -27.02
CA SER A 661 16.99 16.18 -28.01
C SER A 661 17.28 17.63 -28.42
N TYR A 662 17.03 17.99 -29.69
CA TYR A 662 17.19 19.35 -30.20
C TYR A 662 16.20 19.66 -31.33
N GLY A 663 15.96 20.95 -31.57
CA GLY A 663 15.02 21.41 -32.61
C GLY A 663 13.56 21.29 -32.19
N HIS A 664 12.66 21.60 -33.13
CA HIS A 664 11.20 21.56 -32.92
C HIS A 664 10.55 20.70 -34.02
N PRO A 665 9.50 19.93 -33.71
CA PRO A 665 8.80 19.10 -34.70
C PRO A 665 7.94 19.94 -35.66
N CYS A 666 7.62 19.37 -36.82
CA CYS A 666 6.65 19.91 -37.78
C CYS A 666 5.30 19.22 -37.55
N LEU A 667 4.24 20.00 -37.40
CA LEU A 667 2.89 19.52 -37.04
C LEU A 667 2.23 18.72 -38.17
N ASN A 668 1.39 17.75 -37.81
CA ASN A 668 0.44 17.14 -38.73
C ASN A 668 -0.72 18.10 -39.05
N ALA A 669 -1.52 17.76 -40.07
CA ALA A 669 -2.69 18.55 -40.49
C ALA A 669 -3.74 18.76 -39.38
N ASP A 670 -3.78 17.89 -38.37
CA ASP A 670 -4.67 17.97 -37.22
C ASP A 670 -4.08 18.73 -36.02
N GLY A 671 -2.84 19.24 -36.14
CA GLY A 671 -2.12 19.95 -35.10
C GLY A 671 -1.34 19.06 -34.12
N SER A 672 -1.35 17.73 -34.28
CA SER A 672 -0.55 16.82 -33.45
C SER A 672 0.95 16.94 -33.76
N MET A 673 1.79 16.68 -32.73
CA MET A 673 3.25 16.83 -32.80
C MET A 673 3.94 15.47 -32.87
N PRO A 674 4.52 15.09 -34.02
CA PRO A 674 5.39 13.93 -34.11
C PRO A 674 6.63 14.09 -33.21
N THR A 675 7.02 13.06 -32.48
CA THR A 675 8.22 13.07 -31.62
C THR A 675 9.11 11.85 -31.85
N LEU A 676 10.42 12.06 -31.68
CA LEU A 676 11.43 11.01 -31.62
C LEU A 676 12.07 11.06 -30.24
N ARG A 677 11.91 9.99 -29.47
CA ARG A 677 12.56 9.77 -28.17
C ARG A 677 13.54 8.63 -28.28
N VAL A 678 14.70 8.77 -27.65
CA VAL A 678 15.69 7.70 -27.56
C VAL A 678 15.95 7.43 -26.09
N THR A 679 15.85 6.16 -25.69
CA THR A 679 16.10 5.70 -24.32
C THR A 679 17.10 4.54 -24.33
N GLY A 680 17.63 4.19 -23.16
CA GLY A 680 18.69 3.18 -23.03
C GLY A 680 20.08 3.80 -22.89
N CYS A 681 21.08 2.95 -22.69
CA CYS A 681 22.44 3.38 -22.42
C CYS A 681 23.28 3.37 -23.71
N PRO A 682 23.73 4.54 -24.22
CA PRO A 682 24.48 4.60 -25.46
C PRO A 682 25.96 4.22 -25.24
N SER A 683 26.21 2.92 -25.01
CA SER A 683 27.55 2.35 -24.83
C SER A 683 27.81 1.21 -25.83
N PRO A 684 29.06 0.93 -26.22
CA PRO A 684 29.37 -0.19 -27.12
C PRO A 684 28.87 -1.53 -26.56
N GLY A 685 28.03 -2.23 -27.33
CA GLY A 685 27.41 -3.51 -26.95
C GLY A 685 26.00 -3.40 -26.34
N GLU A 686 25.59 -2.20 -25.91
CA GLU A 686 24.27 -1.96 -25.31
C GLU A 686 23.19 -1.66 -26.36
N THR A 687 21.93 -1.82 -25.97
CA THR A 687 20.78 -1.52 -26.84
C THR A 687 20.11 -0.21 -26.43
N ILE A 688 19.96 0.69 -27.39
CA ILE A 688 19.11 1.87 -27.27
C ILE A 688 17.77 1.63 -27.97
N VAL A 689 16.72 2.29 -27.51
CA VAL A 689 15.37 2.16 -28.06
C VAL A 689 14.96 3.49 -28.66
N LEU A 690 14.65 3.49 -29.96
CA LEU A 690 14.09 4.63 -30.68
C LEU A 690 12.58 4.51 -30.66
N ARG A 691 11.89 5.52 -30.12
CA ARG A 691 10.44 5.59 -30.08
C ARG A 691 9.96 6.77 -30.92
N LEU A 692 9.13 6.46 -31.90
CA LEU A 692 8.45 7.42 -32.76
C LEU A 692 6.99 7.44 -32.35
N ASP A 693 6.47 8.62 -32.07
CA ASP A 693 5.07 8.82 -31.71
C ASP A 693 4.51 10.01 -32.48
N GLY A 694 3.19 10.04 -32.70
CA GLY A 694 2.52 11.22 -33.24
C GLY A 694 2.60 11.38 -34.75
N PHE A 695 2.84 10.32 -35.53
CA PHE A 695 2.75 10.34 -37.00
C PHE A 695 1.35 9.87 -37.48
N ILE A 696 1.13 9.72 -38.79
CA ILE A 696 -0.10 9.11 -39.31
C ILE A 696 -0.01 7.59 -39.19
N GLY A 697 -0.93 6.98 -38.44
CA GLY A 697 -1.05 5.53 -38.33
C GLY A 697 -1.36 4.87 -39.66
N GLY A 698 -0.66 3.77 -39.95
CA GLY A 698 -0.69 3.06 -41.24
C GLY A 698 0.15 3.68 -42.36
N SER A 699 0.78 4.83 -42.13
CA SER A 699 1.67 5.47 -43.10
C SER A 699 3.11 4.92 -43.05
N VAL A 700 3.96 5.45 -43.92
CA VAL A 700 5.41 5.19 -43.93
C VAL A 700 6.12 6.41 -43.36
N ALA A 701 6.97 6.20 -42.36
CA ALA A 701 7.95 7.18 -41.91
C ALA A 701 9.36 6.76 -42.32
N LEU A 702 10.26 7.72 -42.43
CA LEU A 702 11.68 7.50 -42.66
C LEU A 702 12.45 8.11 -41.50
N ILE A 703 13.36 7.33 -40.91
CA ILE A 703 14.32 7.83 -39.93
C ILE A 703 15.67 8.03 -40.62
N GLY A 704 16.22 9.23 -40.54
CA GLY A 704 17.53 9.58 -41.07
C GLY A 704 18.59 9.61 -39.97
N PHE A 705 19.79 9.11 -40.28
CA PHE A 705 20.97 9.16 -39.41
C PHE A 705 22.05 10.05 -40.03
N GLY A 706 22.81 10.78 -39.21
CA GLY A 706 23.90 11.63 -39.67
C GLY A 706 24.98 11.91 -38.64
N ALA A 707 26.21 12.13 -39.08
CA ALA A 707 27.38 12.40 -38.22
C ALA A 707 27.59 13.89 -37.88
N SER A 708 26.77 14.79 -38.44
CA SER A 708 26.82 16.23 -38.13
C SER A 708 25.43 16.86 -38.11
N ARG A 709 25.26 17.94 -37.33
CA ARG A 709 24.04 18.76 -37.37
C ARG A 709 24.10 19.71 -38.57
N GLY A 710 23.03 19.75 -39.35
CA GLY A 710 22.84 20.71 -40.44
C GLY A 710 21.44 21.31 -40.40
N ALA A 711 21.08 22.13 -41.38
CA ALA A 711 19.69 22.57 -41.53
C ALA A 711 19.37 22.67 -43.02
N LEU A 712 18.37 21.93 -43.44
CA LEU A 712 17.74 22.01 -44.75
C LEU A 712 16.28 22.40 -44.50
N GLU A 713 15.94 23.63 -44.84
CA GLU A 713 14.55 24.08 -44.84
C GLU A 713 13.83 23.36 -45.98
N ILE A 714 12.84 22.53 -45.63
CA ILE A 714 12.07 21.76 -46.61
C ILE A 714 10.90 22.63 -47.09
N VAL A 715 10.24 23.33 -46.16
CA VAL A 715 9.19 24.34 -46.40
C VAL A 715 9.24 25.41 -45.29
N PRO A 716 8.59 26.57 -45.45
CA PRO A 716 8.49 27.56 -44.37
C PRO A 716 7.96 26.90 -43.10
N GLU A 717 8.64 27.13 -41.98
CA GLU A 717 8.32 26.57 -40.65
C GLU A 717 8.60 25.06 -40.46
N CYS A 718 9.10 24.34 -41.48
CA CYS A 718 9.58 22.95 -41.33
C CYS A 718 11.01 22.75 -41.83
N THR A 719 11.93 22.54 -40.90
CA THR A 719 13.37 22.38 -41.17
C THR A 719 13.87 20.99 -40.75
N LEU A 720 14.42 20.24 -41.70
CA LEU A 720 15.18 19.02 -41.43
C LEU A 720 16.58 19.40 -40.96
N ARG A 721 16.99 18.93 -39.78
CA ARG A 721 18.22 19.39 -39.14
C ARG A 721 19.43 18.46 -39.33
N LEU A 722 19.49 17.78 -40.48
CA LEU A 722 20.56 16.85 -40.86
C LEU A 722 21.32 17.39 -42.09
N ALA A 723 22.66 17.44 -42.09
CA ALA A 723 23.48 17.69 -43.29
C ALA A 723 24.37 16.49 -43.64
N GLY A 724 24.57 16.28 -44.95
CA GLY A 724 25.10 15.04 -45.54
C GLY A 724 26.50 14.63 -45.10
N ILE A 725 26.72 13.30 -44.98
CA ILE A 725 27.33 12.39 -45.97
C ILE A 725 27.11 10.98 -45.39
N ALA A 726 26.06 10.29 -45.87
CA ALA A 726 25.74 8.85 -45.82
C ALA A 726 25.71 8.13 -44.43
N TYR A 727 24.88 7.13 -44.13
CA TYR A 727 24.16 6.11 -44.90
C TYR A 727 22.84 5.73 -44.19
N ASP A 728 21.87 5.26 -44.98
CA ASP A 728 20.57 4.70 -44.60
C ASP A 728 19.52 5.66 -44.02
N ALA A 729 18.48 5.90 -44.83
CA ALA A 729 17.16 6.19 -44.33
C ALA A 729 16.44 4.85 -44.22
N THR A 730 16.17 4.39 -43.00
CA THR A 730 15.45 3.13 -42.81
C THR A 730 13.96 3.41 -42.99
N PRO A 731 13.29 2.84 -44.01
CA PRO A 731 11.85 2.99 -44.15
C PRO A 731 11.17 2.20 -43.02
N ILE A 732 10.30 2.88 -42.30
CA ILE A 732 9.46 2.30 -41.26
C ILE A 732 8.06 2.21 -41.87
N VAL A 733 7.74 1.01 -42.36
CA VAL A 733 6.48 0.74 -43.04
C VAL A 733 5.46 0.22 -42.04
N GLY A 734 4.26 0.80 -42.05
CA GLY A 734 3.15 0.32 -41.22
C GLY A 734 3.29 0.78 -39.77
N LEU A 735 3.42 2.09 -39.56
CA LEU A 735 3.29 2.68 -38.23
C LEU A 735 2.01 2.18 -37.58
N SER A 736 2.09 1.83 -36.29
CA SER A 736 0.94 1.30 -35.55
C SER A 736 -0.17 2.35 -35.46
N GLY A 737 -1.39 1.94 -35.11
CA GLY A 737 -2.55 2.82 -35.10
C GLY A 737 -3.05 3.21 -36.50
N THR A 738 -4.09 4.05 -36.54
CA THR A 738 -4.74 4.52 -37.77
C THR A 738 -5.03 6.02 -37.67
N GLY A 739 -4.68 6.78 -38.71
CA GLY A 739 -4.99 8.22 -38.78
C GLY A 739 -3.94 9.13 -38.12
N PRO A 740 -4.06 10.47 -38.29
CA PRO A 740 -3.11 11.46 -37.76
C PRO A 740 -2.90 11.35 -36.24
N GLY A 741 -1.68 11.63 -35.76
CA GLY A 741 -1.32 11.57 -34.34
C GLY A 741 -1.20 10.17 -33.71
N ASN A 742 -1.73 9.13 -34.35
CA ASN A 742 -1.79 7.77 -33.79
C ASN A 742 -0.69 6.83 -34.29
N GLY A 743 0.12 7.29 -35.25
CA GLY A 743 1.25 6.57 -35.83
C GLY A 743 2.43 6.49 -34.87
N SER A 744 2.76 5.27 -34.43
CA SER A 744 3.95 5.03 -33.62
C SER A 744 4.77 3.82 -34.07
N ALA A 745 6.05 3.83 -33.70
CA ALA A 745 6.95 2.71 -33.88
C ALA A 745 8.00 2.66 -32.76
N VAL A 746 8.37 1.45 -32.34
CA VAL A 746 9.45 1.19 -31.39
C VAL A 746 10.51 0.37 -32.10
N LEU A 747 11.74 0.87 -32.11
CA LEU A 747 12.85 0.27 -32.84
C LEU A 747 14.03 0.09 -31.89
N PRO A 748 14.32 -1.14 -31.43
CA PRO A 748 15.54 -1.42 -30.68
C PRO A 748 16.74 -1.38 -31.64
N LEU A 749 17.81 -0.71 -31.21
CA LEU A 749 19.07 -0.61 -31.93
C LEU A 749 20.22 -0.99 -30.98
N THR A 750 20.85 -2.13 -31.25
CA THR A 750 22.07 -2.53 -30.54
C THR A 750 23.27 -1.80 -31.12
N ILE A 751 24.04 -1.12 -30.27
CA ILE A 751 25.29 -0.45 -30.63
C ILE A 751 26.36 -1.54 -30.76
N PRO A 752 26.96 -1.76 -31.94
CA PRO A 752 28.00 -2.77 -32.09
C PRO A 752 29.19 -2.55 -31.14
N ALA A 753 29.61 -3.60 -30.46
CA ALA A 753 30.69 -3.58 -29.46
C ALA A 753 32.08 -3.18 -30.02
N LEU A 754 32.22 -3.01 -31.34
CA LEU A 754 33.45 -2.60 -32.01
C LEU A 754 33.53 -1.08 -32.28
N PHE A 755 32.48 -0.32 -31.99
CA PHE A 755 32.53 1.13 -32.08
C PHE A 755 33.29 1.71 -30.88
N GLY A 756 34.20 2.65 -31.14
CA GLY A 756 34.73 3.55 -30.11
C GLY A 756 33.78 4.74 -29.89
N THR A 757 34.33 5.92 -29.59
CA THR A 757 33.54 7.15 -29.45
C THR A 757 32.86 7.56 -30.76
N ALA A 758 31.56 7.82 -30.76
CA ALA A 758 30.81 8.26 -31.94
C ALA A 758 29.66 9.21 -31.57
N THR A 759 29.41 10.24 -32.39
CA THR A 759 28.23 11.10 -32.27
C THR A 759 27.29 10.85 -33.44
N ILE A 760 26.05 10.48 -33.13
CA ILE A 760 25.01 10.16 -34.12
C ILE A 760 23.84 11.11 -33.93
N HIS A 761 23.40 11.75 -35.01
CA HIS A 761 22.20 12.57 -35.05
C HIS A 761 21.09 11.83 -35.77
N MET A 762 19.87 11.92 -35.25
CA MET A 762 18.69 11.23 -35.76
C MET A 762 17.51 12.20 -35.88
N GLN A 763 16.71 12.07 -36.94
CA GLN A 763 15.41 12.75 -37.06
C GLN A 763 14.50 11.91 -37.97
N ALA A 764 13.21 11.84 -37.66
CA ALA A 764 12.25 11.15 -38.51
C ALA A 764 11.32 12.11 -39.24
N PHE A 765 10.89 11.70 -40.43
CA PHE A 765 9.96 12.45 -41.29
C PHE A 765 8.96 11.50 -41.96
N GLY A 766 7.79 12.01 -42.28
CA GLY A 766 6.68 11.23 -42.80
C GLY A 766 5.82 12.03 -43.77
N PHE A 767 4.92 11.34 -44.47
CA PHE A 767 4.01 11.94 -45.43
C PHE A 767 2.61 12.14 -44.83
N ASP A 768 2.07 13.35 -44.94
CA ASP A 768 0.70 13.69 -44.50
C ASP A 768 -0.13 14.23 -45.69
N PRO A 769 -1.04 13.42 -46.28
CA PRO A 769 -1.86 13.86 -47.41
C PRO A 769 -2.86 14.98 -47.06
N GLY A 770 -3.09 15.25 -45.78
CA GLY A 770 -4.00 16.30 -45.31
C GLY A 770 -3.41 17.72 -45.37
N LEU A 771 -2.12 17.85 -45.65
CA LEU A 771 -1.45 19.15 -45.81
C LEU A 771 -1.38 19.55 -47.29
N ASP A 772 -1.42 20.86 -47.56
CA ASP A 772 -1.17 21.42 -48.90
C ASP A 772 0.20 21.00 -49.48
N TRP A 773 1.16 20.76 -48.57
CA TRP A 773 2.45 20.13 -48.85
C TRP A 773 2.67 18.97 -47.89
N PRO A 774 2.70 17.71 -48.37
CA PRO A 774 2.40 16.56 -47.53
C PRO A 774 3.61 16.01 -46.76
N PHE A 775 4.35 16.84 -46.03
CA PHE A 775 5.53 16.43 -45.26
C PHE A 775 5.51 16.94 -43.82
N VAL A 776 5.80 16.04 -42.87
CA VAL A 776 5.86 16.27 -41.40
C VAL A 776 7.14 15.69 -40.80
N GLY A 777 7.53 16.07 -39.58
CA GLY A 777 8.77 15.57 -38.97
C GLY A 777 8.91 15.80 -37.46
N THR A 778 9.80 15.04 -36.83
CA THR A 778 10.03 15.06 -35.36
C THR A 778 11.03 16.14 -34.93
N ASN A 779 11.27 16.26 -33.63
CA ASN A 779 12.53 16.78 -33.09
C ASN A 779 13.73 15.93 -33.55
N GLY A 780 14.93 16.52 -33.53
CA GLY A 780 16.19 15.80 -33.71
C GLY A 780 16.70 15.23 -32.38
N VAL A 781 17.47 14.15 -32.42
CA VAL A 781 18.15 13.57 -31.26
C VAL A 781 19.62 13.37 -31.57
N THR A 782 20.49 13.67 -30.61
CA THR A 782 21.93 13.39 -30.63
C THR A 782 22.23 12.29 -29.66
N VAL A 783 22.92 11.26 -30.11
CA VAL A 783 23.41 10.14 -29.31
C VAL A 783 24.93 10.18 -29.38
N ASN A 784 25.57 10.54 -28.27
CA ASN A 784 27.00 10.38 -28.09
C ASN A 784 27.22 9.00 -27.49
N VAL A 785 28.04 8.18 -28.13
CA VAL A 785 28.56 6.91 -27.64
C VAL A 785 29.99 7.17 -27.22
N GLU A 786 30.39 6.78 -26.01
CA GLU A 786 31.78 6.88 -25.54
C GLU A 786 32.38 5.52 -25.22
#